data_AF-A0A2T7EA05-F1
#
_entry.id   AF-A0A2T7EA05-F1
#
_cell.length_a   1.000
_cell.length_b   1.000
_cell.length_c   1.000
_cell.angle_alpha   90.00
_cell.angle_beta   90.00
_cell.angle_gamma   90.00
#
_symmetry.space_group_name_H-M   'P 1'
#
loop_
_entity.id
_entity.type
_entity.pdbx_description
1 polymer ?
#
loop_
_entity_poly.entity_id
_entity_poly.type
_entity_poly.pdbx_seq_one_letter_code
_entity_poly.pdbx_strand_id
1 'polypeptide(L)'
;MSLTPLWLSHPLCLSTRARRASGHEIGHALLTSPSPNLSKTSRLRLPAPCAPPPPPPSEMPRPPTNPTLNPPFLPLASLPSARALPPTRLYPEKRPRRLSSAAVSVVASTSFSADPSAELRALCSHGQLAQALWLLESSAEPPDEDAYVALFRLCEWRRAVEPGLRACAHADERHAWFGLRLGNAMLSMLVRFGETWQAWRVFAKMPERDVFSWNIMVGGYGKAGLLEEALDLYHRMMWAGVRPDVYTFPCVLRSCGGVPDWRMGREVHAHVLRFGFGGEVDVLNALMTMYAKCGDAVAARKVFDSMTMMDCISWNAMIAGHFENDECNTGLELFLTMLEDEVQPNLMTITSVTVASGLLSDISFAKEMHGLAVKRGFATDVAFCNSLIQMYASLGMMGQARTVFSRMDTRDAMSWTAMISGYEKNGFPDKALEVYALMEVNNVSPDDITIASALAACACLGRLDVGVKLHELAESKGFMSYIVVANALLEMYAKSKHIDKAIEVFKCMPEKDVVSWSSMIAGFCFNHRNFEALYYFRHMLADVKPNSVTFIAALAACAATGALRSGREIHAHVLRHGIGSEGYLPNALIDLYVKCGQTGYAWTQFCAHGAKDVVSWNTMLAGFVAHGHGDTALSFFNQMVKTGECPDEVTFVALLCACSRGGMVSEGWELFHSMTEKYSIVPNLKHYACMVDLLSRVGQLAEAHNFINEMPIAPDAAVWGALLNGCRIHRHVELGELAAKYVLELEPNDAGYHVLLCDLYADAGRWDKLARVRKTMRDKGLDHDSGCSWVEVKGVVHAFLTDDESHPQIREINTVLEGIYERMKASGCAPVESHSPEDKEVSKDDIFCGHSERLAVAFGLINTAPGTLVSVTKNQYTCQSCHRILKMISNIVRRDIIVRDSNQLHHFKDGSCTCGDEGYV
;
A
#
# COMPACT_ATOMS: atom_id res chain seq x y z
N MET A 1 42.00 15.93 32.57
CA MET A 1 42.52 14.55 32.56
C MET A 1 41.77 13.81 31.45
N SER A 2 42.38 13.30 30.37
CA SER A 2 43.53 12.39 30.23
C SER A 2 43.14 10.93 30.59
N LEU A 3 43.29 9.91 29.74
CA LEU A 3 44.13 9.76 28.53
C LEU A 3 43.47 9.03 27.34
N THR A 4 44.18 9.04 26.21
CA THR A 4 43.95 8.39 24.92
C THR A 4 44.30 6.88 24.88
N PRO A 5 43.91 6.14 23.81
CA PRO A 5 44.08 4.69 23.72
C PRO A 5 45.43 4.22 23.11
N LEU A 6 45.80 2.98 23.45
CA LEU A 6 46.85 2.09 22.91
C LEU A 6 46.36 0.64 23.16
N TRP A 7 46.69 -0.45 22.47
CA TRP A 7 47.62 -0.87 21.40
C TRP A 7 46.91 -2.04 20.61
N LEU A 8 47.37 -2.68 19.52
CA LEU A 8 48.56 -2.64 18.65
C LEU A 8 48.20 -3.26 17.25
N SER A 9 49.16 -3.35 16.34
CA SER A 9 49.20 -4.26 15.16
C SER A 9 50.07 -5.51 15.48
N HIS A 10 50.39 -6.51 14.64
CA HIS A 10 50.37 -6.68 13.18
C HIS A 10 50.25 -8.22 12.83
N PRO A 11 50.76 -8.84 11.72
CA PRO A 11 50.18 -10.08 11.19
C PRO A 11 51.01 -11.36 11.46
N LEU A 12 50.48 -12.52 11.08
CA LEU A 12 51.27 -13.71 10.75
C LEU A 12 50.89 -14.27 9.38
N CYS A 13 51.88 -14.87 8.71
CA CYS A 13 51.82 -15.40 7.35
C CYS A 13 52.44 -16.81 7.33
N LEU A 14 52.02 -17.66 6.38
CA LEU A 14 52.68 -18.86 5.79
C LEU A 14 51.56 -19.70 5.14
N SER A 15 51.43 -19.74 3.80
CA SER A 15 52.00 -20.78 2.91
C SER A 15 51.50 -22.19 3.24
N THR A 16 50.87 -22.98 2.36
CA THR A 16 51.12 -23.27 0.92
C THR A 16 49.80 -23.81 0.29
N ARG A 17 49.66 -24.29 -0.97
CA ARG A 17 50.57 -24.75 -2.03
C ARG A 17 49.84 -24.73 -3.40
N ALA A 18 50.55 -24.59 -4.52
CA ALA A 18 49.93 -24.52 -5.86
C ALA A 18 50.12 -25.78 -6.74
N ARG A 19 49.08 -26.14 -7.51
CA ARG A 19 49.02 -26.95 -8.76
C ARG A 19 47.70 -26.57 -9.46
N ARG A 20 47.56 -26.14 -10.72
CA ARG A 20 48.36 -26.11 -11.98
C ARG A 20 48.25 -27.38 -12.86
N ALA A 21 47.96 -27.15 -14.16
CA ALA A 21 47.63 -28.11 -15.24
C ALA A 21 46.25 -28.80 -15.09
N SER A 22 45.49 -29.13 -16.15
CA SER A 22 45.58 -28.96 -17.62
C SER A 22 44.16 -28.77 -18.21
N GLY A 23 43.88 -28.40 -19.47
CA GLY A 23 44.70 -28.28 -20.68
C GLY A 23 44.30 -29.33 -21.73
N HIS A 24 44.12 -28.90 -23.00
CA HIS A 24 43.50 -29.60 -24.16
C HIS A 24 41.96 -29.63 -24.21
N GLU A 25 41.31 -29.84 -25.37
CA GLU A 25 41.40 -29.20 -26.71
C GLU A 25 40.41 -29.87 -27.68
N ILE A 26 39.78 -29.06 -28.54
CA ILE A 26 39.38 -29.30 -29.94
C ILE A 26 39.08 -30.77 -30.37
N GLY A 27 37.82 -31.03 -30.74
CA GLY A 27 37.40 -32.20 -31.53
C GLY A 27 36.24 -31.88 -32.46
N HIS A 28 36.48 -31.82 -33.77
CA HIS A 28 35.46 -31.58 -34.81
C HIS A 28 34.99 -32.90 -35.45
N ALA A 29 33.92 -32.80 -36.25
CA ALA A 29 33.41 -33.80 -37.21
C ALA A 29 32.57 -34.96 -36.67
N LEU A 30 31.64 -35.57 -37.42
CA LEU A 30 30.75 -35.17 -38.55
C LEU A 30 29.75 -36.35 -38.75
N LEU A 31 28.56 -36.07 -39.28
CA LEU A 31 27.68 -37.00 -40.04
C LEU A 31 27.44 -38.43 -39.48
N THR A 32 26.18 -38.72 -39.11
CA THR A 32 25.27 -39.48 -40.00
C THR A 32 23.84 -39.50 -39.44
N SER A 33 22.85 -39.46 -40.33
CA SER A 33 21.48 -39.92 -40.08
C SER A 33 21.21 -41.17 -40.94
N PRO A 34 20.14 -41.93 -40.67
CA PRO A 34 18.88 -41.56 -41.35
C PRO A 34 17.61 -41.70 -40.49
N SER A 35 16.55 -41.01 -40.89
CA SER A 35 15.17 -41.30 -40.51
C SER A 35 14.53 -42.34 -41.45
N PRO A 36 13.36 -42.90 -41.08
CA PRO A 36 12.12 -42.50 -41.77
C PRO A 36 10.91 -42.39 -40.81
N ASN A 37 10.22 -41.25 -40.76
CA ASN A 37 9.04 -40.87 -41.56
C ASN A 37 7.69 -41.36 -41.00
N LEU A 38 6.78 -40.40 -40.74
CA LEU A 38 5.32 -40.40 -41.01
C LEU A 38 4.66 -39.22 -40.25
N SER A 39 5.01 -37.98 -40.56
CA SER A 39 4.29 -37.13 -41.53
C SER A 39 2.78 -36.94 -41.27
N LYS A 40 2.42 -35.74 -40.79
CA LYS A 40 1.17 -35.06 -41.19
C LYS A 40 1.39 -33.55 -41.16
N THR A 41 0.91 -32.86 -42.19
CA THR A 41 1.22 -31.46 -42.47
C THR A 41 0.11 -30.52 -42.01
N SER A 42 0.45 -29.51 -41.21
CA SER A 42 -0.32 -28.27 -41.10
C SER A 42 0.57 -27.10 -41.53
N ARG A 43 0.00 -26.15 -42.29
CA ARG A 43 0.78 -25.02 -42.83
C ARG A 43 0.92 -23.94 -41.76
N LEU A 44 2.14 -23.42 -41.59
CA LEU A 44 2.37 -22.15 -40.91
C LEU A 44 1.51 -21.07 -41.57
N ARG A 45 0.58 -20.49 -40.81
CA ARG A 45 -0.03 -19.20 -41.15
C ARG A 45 0.80 -18.11 -40.49
N LEU A 46 1.03 -17.02 -41.23
CA LEU A 46 1.45 -15.76 -40.64
C LEU A 46 0.38 -15.30 -39.63
N PRO A 47 0.74 -14.62 -38.54
CA PRO A 47 -0.24 -13.96 -37.68
C PRO A 47 -1.03 -12.94 -38.51
N ALA A 48 -2.35 -12.97 -38.39
CA ALA A 48 -3.21 -11.94 -38.98
C ALA A 48 -3.07 -10.64 -38.17
N PRO A 49 -3.22 -9.46 -38.80
CA PRO A 49 -3.32 -8.20 -38.06
C PRO A 49 -4.52 -8.24 -37.11
N CYS A 50 -4.40 -7.62 -35.94
CA CYS A 50 -5.47 -7.54 -34.97
C CYS A 50 -6.73 -6.92 -35.59
N ALA A 51 -7.88 -7.56 -35.41
CA ALA A 51 -9.16 -6.94 -35.77
C ALA A 51 -9.42 -5.75 -34.83
N PRO A 52 -9.98 -4.63 -35.33
CA PRO A 52 -10.40 -3.52 -34.47
C PRO A 52 -11.52 -3.98 -33.51
N PRO A 53 -11.64 -3.36 -32.33
CA PRO A 53 -12.75 -3.64 -31.42
C PRO A 53 -14.10 -3.35 -32.09
N PRO A 54 -15.17 -4.08 -31.74
CA PRO A 54 -16.51 -3.78 -32.25
C PRO A 54 -16.94 -2.38 -31.77
N PRO A 55 -17.73 -1.64 -32.59
CA PRO A 55 -18.25 -0.34 -32.18
C PRO A 55 -19.16 -0.49 -30.94
N PRO A 56 -19.27 0.55 -30.09
CA PRO A 56 -20.16 0.52 -28.95
C PRO A 56 -21.61 0.28 -29.39
N PRO A 57 -22.42 -0.44 -28.60
CA PRO A 57 -23.81 -0.70 -28.95
C PRO A 57 -24.59 0.60 -29.07
N SER A 58 -25.36 0.75 -30.15
CA SER A 58 -26.23 1.89 -30.40
C SER A 58 -27.20 2.11 -29.24
N GLU A 59 -27.38 3.37 -28.82
CA GLU A 59 -28.31 3.74 -27.74
C GLU A 59 -29.68 3.08 -27.92
N MET A 60 -30.15 2.35 -26.90
CA MET A 60 -31.56 1.93 -26.86
C MET A 60 -32.46 3.15 -26.63
N PRO A 61 -33.66 3.21 -27.25
CA PRO A 61 -34.55 4.35 -27.08
C PRO A 61 -34.91 4.61 -25.61
N ARG A 62 -34.88 5.88 -25.21
CA ARG A 62 -35.31 6.30 -23.87
C ARG A 62 -36.77 5.88 -23.64
N PRO A 63 -37.14 5.30 -22.48
CA PRO A 63 -38.53 4.99 -22.18
C PRO A 63 -39.37 6.28 -22.13
N PRO A 64 -40.66 6.23 -22.49
CA PRO A 64 -41.49 7.42 -22.65
C PRO A 64 -41.72 8.13 -21.30
N THR A 65 -41.51 9.44 -21.29
CA THR A 65 -41.89 10.33 -20.19
C THR A 65 -43.42 10.31 -20.02
N ASN A 66 -43.89 9.85 -18.86
CA ASN A 66 -45.28 10.01 -18.42
C ASN A 66 -45.37 11.03 -17.26
N PRO A 67 -46.51 11.72 -17.09
CA PRO A 67 -46.53 13.04 -16.47
C PRO A 67 -46.46 13.04 -14.94
N THR A 68 -45.98 14.18 -14.42
CA THR A 68 -45.93 14.51 -13.00
C THR A 68 -47.31 14.48 -12.34
N LEU A 69 -47.43 13.76 -11.22
CA LEU A 69 -48.57 13.83 -10.31
C LEU A 69 -48.10 14.23 -8.90
N ASN A 70 -48.04 15.54 -8.66
CA ASN A 70 -47.86 16.11 -7.32
C ASN A 70 -49.25 16.37 -6.67
N PRO A 71 -49.60 15.67 -5.58
CA PRO A 71 -50.52 16.22 -4.57
C PRO A 71 -49.76 17.22 -3.66
N PRO A 72 -50.45 18.16 -2.98
CA PRO A 72 -49.89 19.50 -2.79
C PRO A 72 -49.23 19.76 -1.43
N PHE A 73 -48.35 20.76 -1.42
CA PHE A 73 -47.98 21.50 -0.21
C PHE A 73 -49.22 22.13 0.44
N LEU A 74 -49.35 21.99 1.76
CA LEU A 74 -50.22 22.81 2.61
C LEU A 74 -49.37 23.69 3.54
N PRO A 75 -49.80 24.93 3.84
CA PRO A 75 -48.95 25.92 4.50
C PRO A 75 -48.81 25.71 6.01
N LEU A 76 -47.67 26.15 6.54
CA LEU A 76 -47.37 26.18 7.97
C LEU A 76 -48.26 27.17 8.74
N ALA A 77 -48.85 26.71 9.85
CA ALA A 77 -49.44 27.58 10.87
C ALA A 77 -49.17 27.02 12.29
N SER A 78 -48.71 27.91 13.16
CA SER A 78 -48.81 27.92 14.64
C SER A 78 -49.90 27.03 15.27
N LEU A 79 -49.76 26.41 16.45
CA LEU A 79 -48.82 26.43 17.62
C LEU A 79 -49.16 25.16 18.50
N PRO A 80 -48.60 24.88 19.71
CA PRO A 80 -47.64 25.61 20.54
C PRO A 80 -46.38 24.80 20.97
N SER A 81 -45.48 25.45 21.75
CA SER A 81 -44.23 24.85 22.23
C SER A 81 -44.42 23.73 23.26
N ALA A 82 -43.62 22.66 23.14
CA ALA A 82 -43.27 21.76 24.23
C ALA A 82 -41.79 21.96 24.63
N ARG A 83 -41.45 21.73 25.91
CA ARG A 83 -40.11 22.00 26.46
C ARG A 83 -39.08 20.92 26.11
N ALA A 84 -37.82 21.32 26.01
CA ALA A 84 -36.68 20.43 25.89
C ALA A 84 -36.51 19.51 27.12
N LEU A 85 -35.95 18.32 26.91
CA LEU A 85 -35.42 17.43 27.95
C LEU A 85 -33.97 17.03 27.61
N PRO A 86 -33.07 16.94 28.61
CA PRO A 86 -31.64 16.64 28.43
C PRO A 86 -31.33 15.12 28.38
N PRO A 87 -30.09 14.69 28.04
CA PRO A 87 -29.80 13.29 27.76
C PRO A 87 -29.75 12.38 29.00
N THR A 88 -30.16 11.12 28.81
CA THR A 88 -30.12 10.06 29.82
C THR A 88 -28.69 9.57 30.08
N ARG A 89 -28.16 9.89 31.26
CA ARG A 89 -26.96 9.25 31.83
C ARG A 89 -27.29 7.95 32.56
N LEU A 90 -26.27 7.10 32.66
CA LEU A 90 -26.08 6.02 33.64
C LEU A 90 -26.65 6.34 35.03
N TYR A 91 -27.31 5.36 35.66
CA TYR A 91 -27.46 5.23 37.11
C TYR A 91 -27.80 3.77 37.50
N PRO A 92 -27.71 3.35 38.79
CA PRO A 92 -27.15 2.05 39.14
C PRO A 92 -28.09 1.21 40.03
N GLU A 93 -27.50 0.28 40.78
CA GLU A 93 -28.13 -0.63 41.76
C GLU A 93 -29.33 -0.06 42.54
N LYS A 94 -30.38 -0.89 42.70
CA LYS A 94 -31.21 -0.88 43.91
C LYS A 94 -31.94 -2.21 44.14
N ARG A 95 -31.96 -2.63 45.40
CA ARG A 95 -32.64 -3.83 45.90
C ARG A 95 -34.17 -3.73 45.74
N PRO A 96 -34.88 -4.84 45.43
CA PRO A 96 -36.27 -5.03 45.80
C PRO A 96 -36.42 -5.27 47.32
N ARG A 97 -37.63 -5.09 47.85
CA ARG A 97 -37.99 -5.35 49.26
C ARG A 97 -38.86 -6.61 49.41
N ARG A 98 -38.98 -7.10 50.66
CA ARG A 98 -39.86 -8.21 51.08
C ARG A 98 -41.33 -7.99 50.70
N LEU A 99 -41.95 -9.03 50.13
CA LEU A 99 -43.38 -9.42 50.15
C LEU A 99 -43.40 -10.95 49.92
N SER A 100 -44.29 -11.78 50.45
CA SER A 100 -45.15 -11.72 51.65
C SER A 100 -45.59 -13.17 51.99
N SER A 101 -46.10 -13.43 53.19
CA SER A 101 -46.34 -14.80 53.70
C SER A 101 -47.69 -15.42 53.30
N ALA A 102 -47.66 -16.58 52.62
CA ALA A 102 -48.62 -17.70 52.72
C ALA A 102 -48.04 -18.89 51.92
N ALA A 103 -47.57 -20.02 52.47
CA ALA A 103 -48.10 -20.95 53.49
C ALA A 103 -49.08 -22.01 52.93
N VAL A 104 -48.53 -23.13 52.48
CA VAL A 104 -49.19 -24.45 52.45
C VAL A 104 -48.17 -25.48 52.98
N SER A 105 -48.49 -26.12 54.11
CA SER A 105 -47.85 -27.35 54.63
C SER A 105 -48.56 -28.57 54.01
N VAL A 106 -48.16 -29.84 54.11
CA VAL A 106 -47.43 -30.68 55.09
C VAL A 106 -46.65 -31.72 54.21
N VAL A 107 -45.48 -32.28 54.55
CA VAL A 107 -45.20 -33.32 55.57
C VAL A 107 -43.76 -33.25 56.06
N ALA A 108 -43.58 -33.40 57.38
CA ALA A 108 -42.28 -33.64 57.99
C ALA A 108 -42.28 -35.00 58.70
N SER A 109 -41.67 -36.03 58.11
CA SER A 109 -41.31 -37.28 58.80
C SER A 109 -40.49 -38.27 57.95
N THR A 110 -39.20 -37.98 57.75
CA THR A 110 -38.18 -39.04 57.61
C THR A 110 -36.84 -38.55 58.12
N SER A 111 -36.46 -38.99 59.31
CA SER A 111 -35.14 -38.73 59.89
C SER A 111 -34.10 -39.66 59.27
N PHE A 112 -33.45 -39.20 58.20
CA PHE A 112 -32.16 -39.70 57.75
C PHE A 112 -31.19 -38.52 57.67
N SER A 113 -29.92 -38.75 58.00
CA SER A 113 -28.84 -37.81 57.73
C SER A 113 -28.65 -37.73 56.21
N ALA A 114 -29.25 -36.71 55.58
CA ALA A 114 -29.03 -36.43 54.18
C ALA A 114 -27.57 -36.02 53.99
N ASP A 115 -26.79 -36.89 53.35
CA ASP A 115 -25.43 -36.61 52.89
C ASP A 115 -25.48 -35.38 51.95
N PRO A 116 -24.82 -34.24 52.30
CA PRO A 116 -24.82 -33.05 51.46
C PRO A 116 -24.28 -33.32 50.05
N SER A 117 -23.40 -34.33 49.90
CA SER A 117 -22.86 -34.78 48.61
C SER A 117 -23.94 -35.42 47.75
N ALA A 118 -24.81 -36.26 48.35
CA ALA A 118 -25.96 -36.86 47.66
C ALA A 118 -27.00 -35.81 47.24
N GLU A 119 -27.28 -34.82 48.08
CA GLU A 119 -28.17 -33.70 47.72
C GLU A 119 -27.55 -32.83 46.61
N LEU A 120 -26.25 -32.51 46.69
CA LEU A 120 -25.56 -31.77 45.64
C LEU A 120 -25.53 -32.54 44.30
N ARG A 121 -25.31 -33.87 44.33
CA ARG A 121 -25.43 -34.76 43.15
C ARG A 121 -26.86 -34.73 42.57
N ALA A 122 -27.90 -34.68 43.40
CA ALA A 122 -29.28 -34.56 42.95
C ALA A 122 -29.60 -33.18 42.35
N LEU A 123 -29.14 -32.08 42.96
CA LEU A 123 -29.28 -30.73 42.39
C LEU A 123 -28.55 -30.61 41.04
N CYS A 124 -27.40 -31.26 40.90
CA CYS A 124 -26.65 -31.30 39.63
C CYS A 124 -27.40 -32.08 38.53
N SER A 125 -27.98 -33.24 38.84
CA SER A 125 -28.74 -34.03 37.85
C SER A 125 -30.05 -33.35 37.40
N HIS A 126 -30.67 -32.53 38.25
CA HIS A 126 -31.79 -31.67 37.90
C HIS A 126 -31.37 -30.32 37.27
N GLY A 127 -30.07 -30.07 37.10
CA GLY A 127 -29.54 -28.84 36.50
C GLY A 127 -29.75 -27.57 37.34
N GLN A 128 -29.90 -27.68 38.65
CA GLN A 128 -30.22 -26.59 39.57
C GLN A 128 -28.93 -25.88 40.06
N LEU A 129 -28.11 -25.43 39.10
CA LEU A 129 -26.75 -24.91 39.34
C LEU A 129 -26.65 -23.86 40.46
N ALA A 130 -27.55 -22.87 40.50
CA ALA A 130 -27.51 -21.83 41.53
C ALA A 130 -27.78 -22.35 42.95
N GLN A 131 -28.60 -23.40 43.08
CA GLN A 131 -28.87 -24.06 44.36
C GLN A 131 -27.72 -25.00 44.75
N ALA A 132 -27.12 -25.69 43.78
CA ALA A 132 -25.92 -26.51 44.01
C ALA A 132 -24.72 -25.67 44.49
N LEU A 133 -24.47 -24.50 43.90
CA LEU A 133 -23.43 -23.57 44.39
C LEU A 133 -23.73 -23.08 45.81
N TRP A 134 -24.98 -22.70 46.09
CA TRP A 134 -25.35 -22.22 47.42
C TRP A 134 -25.22 -23.31 48.49
N LEU A 135 -25.53 -24.57 48.15
CA LEU A 135 -25.32 -25.73 49.02
C LEU A 135 -23.82 -26.01 49.23
N LEU A 136 -22.99 -25.90 48.18
CA LEU A 136 -21.53 -26.03 48.28
C LEU A 136 -20.94 -24.98 49.24
N GLU A 137 -21.28 -23.70 49.04
CA GLU A 137 -20.74 -22.57 49.81
C GLU A 137 -21.30 -22.48 51.24
N SER A 138 -22.40 -23.18 51.55
CA SER A 138 -22.98 -23.24 52.91
C SER A 138 -22.65 -24.53 53.67
N SER A 139 -22.04 -25.53 53.04
CA SER A 139 -21.61 -26.75 53.70
C SER A 139 -20.38 -26.51 54.60
N ALA A 140 -20.43 -27.01 55.83
CA ALA A 140 -19.28 -26.96 56.75
C ALA A 140 -18.20 -27.99 56.36
N GLU A 141 -18.63 -29.17 55.88
CA GLU A 141 -17.78 -30.28 55.45
C GLU A 141 -17.66 -30.31 53.91
N PRO A 142 -16.49 -30.68 53.35
CA PRO A 142 -16.34 -30.80 51.91
C PRO A 142 -17.13 -32.01 51.37
N PRO A 143 -17.93 -31.85 50.29
CA PRO A 143 -18.66 -32.97 49.69
C PRO A 143 -17.72 -33.95 48.98
N ASP A 144 -18.22 -35.15 48.65
CA ASP A 144 -17.44 -36.18 47.96
C ASP A 144 -16.95 -35.78 46.55
N GLU A 145 -15.91 -36.49 46.05
CA GLU A 145 -15.35 -36.21 44.72
C GLU A 145 -16.41 -36.35 43.61
N ASP A 146 -17.35 -37.31 43.72
CA ASP A 146 -18.37 -37.55 42.70
C ASP A 146 -19.39 -36.39 42.63
N ALA A 147 -19.65 -35.69 43.75
CA ALA A 147 -20.47 -34.48 43.82
C ALA A 147 -19.78 -33.28 43.18
N TYR A 148 -18.49 -33.07 43.47
CA TYR A 148 -17.68 -32.07 42.76
C TYR A 148 -17.62 -32.36 41.25
N VAL A 149 -17.38 -33.61 40.84
CA VAL A 149 -17.34 -34.02 39.42
C VAL A 149 -18.69 -33.80 38.74
N ALA A 150 -19.82 -34.05 39.43
CA ALA A 150 -21.15 -33.75 38.91
C ALA A 150 -21.37 -32.23 38.70
N LEU A 151 -20.91 -31.40 39.65
CA LEU A 151 -21.00 -29.94 39.56
C LEU A 151 -20.12 -29.38 38.44
N PHE A 152 -18.85 -29.79 38.35
CA PHE A 152 -17.94 -29.34 37.29
C PHE A 152 -18.44 -29.73 35.90
N ARG A 153 -19.02 -30.93 35.73
CA ARG A 153 -19.67 -31.34 34.47
C ARG A 153 -20.90 -30.49 34.13
N LEU A 154 -21.71 -30.10 35.12
CA LEU A 154 -22.83 -29.18 34.90
C LEU A 154 -22.36 -27.77 34.52
N CYS A 155 -21.31 -27.26 35.16
CA CYS A 155 -20.67 -25.99 34.82
C CYS A 155 -20.08 -26.02 33.40
N GLU A 156 -19.38 -27.09 33.03
CA GLU A 156 -18.82 -27.29 31.69
C GLU A 156 -19.94 -27.31 30.63
N TRP A 157 -21.00 -28.11 30.85
CA TRP A 157 -22.13 -28.21 29.92
C TRP A 157 -22.89 -26.90 29.74
N ARG A 158 -23.06 -26.11 30.81
CA ARG A 158 -23.70 -24.77 30.75
C ARG A 158 -22.76 -23.64 30.34
N ARG A 159 -21.46 -23.89 30.13
CA ARG A 159 -20.40 -22.86 29.98
C ARG A 159 -20.42 -21.80 31.10
N ALA A 160 -20.73 -22.23 32.32
CA ALA A 160 -20.95 -21.34 33.45
C ALA A 160 -19.61 -21.00 34.15
N VAL A 161 -18.86 -20.06 33.56
CA VAL A 161 -17.47 -19.74 33.96
C VAL A 161 -17.37 -19.33 35.43
N GLU A 162 -18.05 -18.26 35.86
CA GLU A 162 -17.97 -17.75 37.23
C GLU A 162 -18.41 -18.78 38.30
N PRO A 163 -19.56 -19.50 38.14
CA PRO A 163 -19.88 -20.70 38.91
C PRO A 163 -18.77 -21.76 39.00
N GLY A 164 -18.17 -22.12 37.88
CA GLY A 164 -17.09 -23.11 37.84
C GLY A 164 -15.86 -22.65 38.60
N LEU A 165 -15.46 -21.38 38.42
CA LEU A 165 -14.32 -20.80 39.13
C LEU A 165 -14.54 -20.72 40.65
N ARG A 166 -15.74 -20.38 41.11
CA ARG A 166 -16.10 -20.41 42.55
C ARG A 166 -16.03 -21.83 43.12
N ALA A 167 -16.57 -22.82 42.40
CA ALA A 167 -16.46 -24.22 42.79
C ALA A 167 -15.00 -24.72 42.80
N CYS A 168 -14.17 -24.26 41.86
CA CYS A 168 -12.72 -24.55 41.86
C CYS A 168 -11.99 -23.89 43.03
N ALA A 169 -12.32 -22.65 43.40
CA ALA A 169 -11.74 -21.98 44.57
C ALA A 169 -12.08 -22.73 45.87
N HIS A 170 -13.36 -23.10 46.06
CA HIS A 170 -13.77 -23.91 47.21
C HIS A 170 -13.06 -25.28 47.26
N ALA A 171 -12.89 -25.94 46.11
CA ALA A 171 -12.12 -27.18 46.05
C ALA A 171 -10.63 -26.95 46.39
N ASP A 172 -10.02 -25.86 45.91
CA ASP A 172 -8.59 -25.58 46.11
C ASP A 172 -8.24 -25.13 47.55
N GLU A 173 -9.20 -24.53 48.27
CA GLU A 173 -9.09 -24.21 49.70
C GLU A 173 -9.25 -25.44 50.60
N ARG A 174 -10.11 -26.41 50.22
CA ARG A 174 -10.43 -27.59 51.05
C ARG A 174 -9.54 -28.80 50.75
N HIS A 175 -8.95 -28.89 49.56
CA HIS A 175 -8.11 -30.03 49.14
C HIS A 175 -6.64 -29.60 48.94
N ALA A 176 -5.74 -30.19 49.74
CA ALA A 176 -4.30 -29.96 49.63
C ALA A 176 -3.71 -30.56 48.34
N TRP A 177 -4.26 -31.68 47.88
CA TRP A 177 -3.98 -32.35 46.62
C TRP A 177 -5.30 -32.87 46.02
N PHE A 178 -5.35 -33.06 44.70
CA PHE A 178 -6.55 -33.54 44.01
C PHE A 178 -6.41 -35.00 43.58
N GLY A 179 -7.44 -35.83 43.83
CA GLY A 179 -7.52 -37.17 43.27
C GLY A 179 -7.71 -37.14 41.76
N LEU A 180 -7.38 -38.26 41.08
CA LEU A 180 -7.34 -38.33 39.62
C LEU A 180 -8.68 -37.94 38.96
N ARG A 181 -9.81 -38.38 39.54
CA ARG A 181 -11.16 -38.10 39.03
C ARG A 181 -11.53 -36.62 39.16
N LEU A 182 -11.36 -36.08 40.37
CA LEU A 182 -11.64 -34.68 40.70
C LEU A 182 -10.77 -33.74 39.86
N GLY A 183 -9.46 -33.99 39.82
CA GLY A 183 -8.50 -33.23 39.02
C GLY A 183 -8.86 -33.24 37.53
N ASN A 184 -9.06 -34.42 36.92
CA ASN A 184 -9.41 -34.50 35.49
C ASN A 184 -10.74 -33.79 35.14
N ALA A 185 -11.73 -33.77 36.03
CA ALA A 185 -12.96 -33.00 35.83
C ALA A 185 -12.74 -31.48 35.90
N MET A 186 -11.93 -31.01 36.87
CA MET A 186 -11.55 -29.60 36.98
C MET A 186 -10.73 -29.14 35.76
N LEU A 187 -9.77 -29.95 35.31
CA LEU A 187 -8.93 -29.65 34.14
C LEU A 187 -9.78 -29.54 32.85
N SER A 188 -10.70 -30.47 32.60
CA SER A 188 -11.61 -30.44 31.45
C SER A 188 -12.39 -29.12 31.39
N MET A 189 -12.99 -28.73 32.51
CA MET A 189 -13.78 -27.50 32.62
C MET A 189 -12.92 -26.24 32.46
N LEU A 190 -11.79 -26.13 33.17
CA LEU A 190 -10.92 -24.94 33.14
C LEU A 190 -10.30 -24.72 31.76
N VAL A 191 -9.81 -25.78 31.11
CA VAL A 191 -9.31 -25.71 29.73
C VAL A 191 -10.41 -25.30 28.76
N ARG A 192 -11.65 -25.76 28.95
CA ARG A 192 -12.80 -25.36 28.12
C ARG A 192 -13.22 -23.91 28.33
N PHE A 193 -12.89 -23.30 29.47
CA PHE A 193 -13.10 -21.88 29.76
C PHE A 193 -11.93 -20.98 29.33
N GLY A 194 -10.80 -21.56 28.89
CA GLY A 194 -9.58 -20.82 28.52
C GLY A 194 -8.63 -20.52 29.69
N GLU A 195 -8.93 -21.03 30.89
CA GLU A 195 -8.25 -20.71 32.16
C GLU A 195 -6.97 -21.55 32.35
N THR A 196 -6.03 -21.44 31.41
CA THR A 196 -4.80 -22.25 31.33
C THR A 196 -3.95 -22.21 32.60
N TRP A 197 -3.79 -21.04 33.21
CA TRP A 197 -3.03 -20.88 34.46
C TRP A 197 -3.70 -21.59 35.65
N GLN A 198 -5.03 -21.56 35.73
CA GLN A 198 -5.76 -22.26 36.79
C GLN A 198 -5.74 -23.78 36.56
N ALA A 199 -5.84 -24.22 35.30
CA ALA A 199 -5.62 -25.62 34.94
C ALA A 199 -4.20 -26.09 35.33
N TRP A 200 -3.17 -25.28 35.11
CA TRP A 200 -1.80 -25.57 35.55
C TRP A 200 -1.67 -25.69 37.07
N ARG A 201 -2.31 -24.82 37.85
CA ARG A 201 -2.36 -24.91 39.32
C ARG A 201 -3.00 -26.23 39.81
N VAL A 202 -4.13 -26.62 39.20
CA VAL A 202 -4.79 -27.91 39.51
C VAL A 202 -3.89 -29.09 39.12
N PHE A 203 -3.33 -29.05 37.91
CA PHE A 203 -2.42 -30.10 37.40
C PHE A 203 -1.15 -30.24 38.24
N ALA A 204 -0.63 -29.15 38.82
CA ALA A 204 0.50 -29.19 39.77
C ALA A 204 0.12 -29.86 41.10
N LYS A 205 -1.11 -29.65 41.60
CA LYS A 205 -1.64 -30.25 42.83
C LYS A 205 -2.08 -31.72 42.74
N MET A 206 -2.14 -32.31 41.54
CA MET A 206 -2.42 -33.74 41.38
C MET A 206 -1.15 -34.57 41.71
N PRO A 207 -1.18 -35.55 42.62
CA PRO A 207 -0.02 -36.37 42.92
C PRO A 207 0.21 -37.43 41.82
N GLU A 208 -0.88 -38.08 41.39
CA GLU A 208 -0.93 -38.99 40.25
C GLU A 208 -1.59 -38.31 39.06
N ARG A 209 -1.14 -38.62 37.84
CA ARG A 209 -1.61 -38.04 36.57
C ARG A 209 -1.66 -39.13 35.52
N ASP A 210 -2.80 -39.29 34.86
CA ASP A 210 -2.96 -40.27 33.78
C ASP A 210 -2.75 -39.63 32.41
N VAL A 211 -2.76 -40.45 31.36
CA VAL A 211 -2.62 -39.99 29.95
C VAL A 211 -3.67 -38.91 29.63
N PHE A 212 -4.87 -39.02 30.22
CA PHE A 212 -5.96 -38.05 30.05
C PHE A 212 -5.65 -36.70 30.72
N SER A 213 -5.06 -36.67 31.92
CA SER A 213 -4.55 -35.45 32.57
C SER A 213 -3.57 -34.71 31.65
N TRP A 214 -2.60 -35.42 31.07
CA TRP A 214 -1.60 -34.83 30.17
C TRP A 214 -2.21 -34.37 28.85
N ASN A 215 -3.09 -35.18 28.24
CA ASN A 215 -3.76 -34.86 26.97
C ASN A 215 -4.66 -33.61 27.08
N ILE A 216 -5.38 -33.41 28.20
CA ILE A 216 -6.14 -32.18 28.44
C ILE A 216 -5.20 -30.96 28.47
N MET A 217 -4.06 -31.05 29.16
CA MET A 217 -3.14 -29.93 29.30
C MET A 217 -2.44 -29.58 27.99
N VAL A 218 -1.86 -30.56 27.30
CA VAL A 218 -1.20 -30.35 25.99
C VAL A 218 -2.22 -29.83 24.96
N GLY A 219 -3.40 -30.45 24.88
CA GLY A 219 -4.47 -30.03 23.98
C GLY A 219 -5.12 -28.69 24.35
N GLY A 220 -5.02 -28.26 25.61
CA GLY A 220 -5.51 -26.98 26.10
C GLY A 220 -4.56 -25.84 25.80
N TYR A 221 -3.28 -26.00 26.12
CA TYR A 221 -2.22 -25.03 25.79
C TYR A 221 -2.13 -24.80 24.28
N GLY A 222 -2.15 -25.88 23.48
CA GLY A 222 -2.16 -25.78 22.01
C GLY A 222 -3.42 -25.12 21.42
N LYS A 223 -4.54 -25.07 22.15
CA LYS A 223 -5.75 -24.30 21.77
C LYS A 223 -5.69 -22.83 22.20
N ALA A 224 -4.89 -22.52 23.23
CA ALA A 224 -4.70 -21.16 23.73
C ALA A 224 -3.57 -20.39 23.01
N GLY A 225 -2.90 -21.00 22.02
CA GLY A 225 -1.76 -20.42 21.33
C GLY A 225 -0.43 -20.54 22.08
N LEU A 226 -0.39 -21.23 23.22
CA LEU A 226 0.81 -21.51 24.01
C LEU A 226 1.50 -22.77 23.46
N LEU A 227 2.02 -22.65 22.24
CA LEU A 227 2.45 -23.79 21.43
C LEU A 227 3.76 -24.41 21.91
N GLU A 228 4.74 -23.59 22.30
CA GLU A 228 6.02 -24.07 22.81
C GLU A 228 5.82 -24.78 24.16
N GLU A 229 5.01 -24.21 25.05
CA GLU A 229 4.70 -24.82 26.34
C GLU A 229 3.88 -26.11 26.20
N ALA A 230 3.00 -26.22 25.20
CA ALA A 230 2.32 -27.48 24.87
C ALA A 230 3.30 -28.59 24.47
N LEU A 231 4.34 -28.25 23.70
CA LEU A 231 5.42 -29.17 23.32
C LEU A 231 6.29 -29.51 24.53
N ASP A 232 6.59 -28.54 25.39
CA ASP A 232 7.39 -28.74 26.60
C ASP A 232 6.66 -29.66 27.61
N LEU A 233 5.33 -29.54 27.71
CA LEU A 233 4.47 -30.46 28.47
C LEU A 233 4.48 -31.89 27.92
N TYR A 234 4.50 -32.06 26.59
CA TYR A 234 4.64 -33.38 25.96
C TYR A 234 6.00 -34.03 26.25
N HIS A 235 7.08 -33.26 26.30
CA HIS A 235 8.37 -33.79 26.72
C HIS A 235 8.34 -34.20 28.19
N ARG A 236 7.78 -33.36 29.07
CA ARG A 236 7.62 -33.69 30.51
C ARG A 236 6.76 -34.94 30.74
N MET A 237 5.73 -35.19 29.92
CA MET A 237 4.93 -36.43 29.91
C MET A 237 5.82 -37.66 29.65
N MET A 238 6.67 -37.60 28.62
CA MET A 238 7.59 -38.69 28.27
C MET A 238 8.70 -38.88 29.32
N TRP A 239 9.26 -37.79 29.88
CA TRP A 239 10.23 -37.85 30.98
C TRP A 239 9.62 -38.46 32.26
N ALA A 240 8.32 -38.26 32.50
CA ALA A 240 7.57 -38.90 33.58
C ALA A 240 7.23 -40.39 33.29
N GLY A 241 7.66 -40.94 32.15
CA GLY A 241 7.42 -42.34 31.76
C GLY A 241 6.00 -42.62 31.26
N VAL A 242 5.15 -41.60 31.11
CA VAL A 242 3.77 -41.75 30.64
C VAL A 242 3.80 -41.95 29.12
N ARG A 243 3.27 -43.09 28.64
CA ARG A 243 3.19 -43.38 27.21
C ARG A 243 2.14 -42.48 26.54
N PRO A 244 2.46 -41.84 25.40
CA PRO A 244 1.47 -41.24 24.51
C PRO A 244 0.44 -42.25 24.01
N ASP A 245 -0.80 -41.80 23.79
CA ASP A 245 -1.87 -42.56 23.13
C ASP A 245 -2.29 -41.92 21.80
N VAL A 246 -3.29 -42.51 21.15
CA VAL A 246 -3.87 -42.04 19.87
C VAL A 246 -4.43 -40.61 19.96
N TYR A 247 -4.76 -40.11 21.16
CA TYR A 247 -5.27 -38.76 21.38
C TYR A 247 -4.16 -37.76 21.75
N THR A 248 -3.01 -38.22 22.27
CA THR A 248 -1.83 -37.39 22.51
C THR A 248 -1.30 -36.81 21.20
N PHE A 249 -1.10 -37.64 20.17
CA PHE A 249 -0.44 -37.20 18.94
C PHE A 249 -1.19 -36.08 18.19
N PRO A 250 -2.53 -36.13 17.99
CA PRO A 250 -3.28 -35.01 17.40
C PRO A 250 -3.29 -33.72 18.22
N CYS A 251 -2.95 -33.76 19.51
CA CYS A 251 -2.75 -32.56 20.34
C CYS A 251 -1.33 -31.99 20.17
N VAL A 252 -0.31 -32.84 20.16
CA VAL A 252 1.10 -32.45 19.96
C VAL A 252 1.34 -31.95 18.54
N LEU A 253 0.87 -32.67 17.52
CA LEU A 253 1.06 -32.35 16.11
C LEU A 253 0.37 -31.03 15.70
N ARG A 254 -0.75 -30.68 16.33
CA ARG A 254 -1.36 -29.34 16.19
C ARG A 254 -0.42 -28.24 16.68
N SER A 255 0.32 -28.49 17.76
CA SER A 255 1.28 -27.53 18.31
C SER A 255 2.53 -27.46 17.43
N CYS A 256 3.05 -28.61 16.95
CA CYS A 256 4.10 -28.65 15.93
C CYS A 256 3.73 -27.88 14.67
N GLY A 257 2.52 -28.06 14.13
CA GLY A 257 2.05 -27.38 12.92
C GLY A 257 1.67 -25.91 13.11
N GLY A 258 1.77 -25.36 14.33
CA GLY A 258 1.67 -23.92 14.58
C GLY A 258 3.02 -23.25 14.87
N VAL A 259 4.06 -24.02 15.17
CA VAL A 259 5.45 -23.55 15.30
C VAL A 259 6.14 -23.73 13.94
N PRO A 260 6.86 -22.73 13.40
CA PRO A 260 7.54 -22.85 12.11
C PRO A 260 8.84 -23.68 12.17
N ASP A 261 8.86 -24.80 12.90
CA ASP A 261 9.97 -25.77 12.92
C ASP A 261 9.53 -27.19 12.52
N TRP A 262 9.76 -27.51 11.26
CA TRP A 262 9.55 -28.83 10.66
C TRP A 262 10.39 -29.95 11.29
N ARG A 263 11.45 -29.65 12.05
CA ARG A 263 12.26 -30.66 12.75
C ARG A 263 11.46 -31.29 13.88
N MET A 264 10.81 -30.47 14.68
CA MET A 264 9.99 -30.89 15.81
C MET A 264 8.86 -31.83 15.36
N GLY A 265 8.20 -31.47 14.24
CA GLY A 265 7.18 -32.32 13.60
C GLY A 265 7.73 -33.68 13.15
N ARG A 266 8.96 -33.74 12.64
CA ARG A 266 9.62 -35.01 12.24
C ARG A 266 10.02 -35.86 13.44
N GLU A 267 10.42 -35.28 14.57
CA GLU A 267 10.69 -36.03 15.80
C GLU A 267 9.40 -36.64 16.38
N VAL A 268 8.31 -35.88 16.41
CA VAL A 268 6.99 -36.40 16.84
C VAL A 268 6.46 -37.47 15.87
N HIS A 269 6.69 -37.35 14.56
CA HIS A 269 6.38 -38.43 13.60
C HIS A 269 7.22 -39.69 13.87
N ALA A 270 8.52 -39.56 14.17
CA ALA A 270 9.33 -40.70 14.58
C ALA A 270 8.80 -41.36 15.87
N HIS A 271 8.20 -40.59 16.78
CA HIS A 271 7.48 -41.13 17.94
C HIS A 271 6.17 -41.86 17.55
N VAL A 272 5.34 -41.32 16.65
CA VAL A 272 4.13 -42.02 16.13
C VAL A 272 4.49 -43.41 15.64
N LEU A 273 5.52 -43.52 14.81
CA LEU A 273 6.01 -44.80 14.27
C LEU A 273 6.58 -45.71 15.37
N ARG A 274 7.40 -45.16 16.28
CA ARG A 274 8.02 -45.91 17.39
C ARG A 274 7.01 -46.47 18.40
N PHE A 275 5.90 -45.78 18.64
CA PHE A 275 4.85 -46.23 19.55
C PHE A 275 3.77 -47.09 18.84
N GLY A 276 3.82 -47.22 17.51
CA GLY A 276 2.98 -48.13 16.73
C GLY A 276 1.70 -47.51 16.14
N PHE A 277 1.51 -46.19 16.25
CA PHE A 277 0.30 -45.49 15.80
C PHE A 277 0.32 -45.09 14.31
N GLY A 278 1.28 -45.59 13.53
CA GLY A 278 1.45 -45.28 12.10
C GLY A 278 0.37 -45.85 11.16
N GLY A 279 -0.68 -46.48 11.69
CA GLY A 279 -1.87 -46.92 10.95
C GLY A 279 -3.17 -46.26 11.38
N GLU A 280 -3.14 -45.36 12.38
CA GLU A 280 -4.34 -44.71 12.91
C GLU A 280 -4.72 -43.47 12.10
N VAL A 281 -5.90 -43.50 11.47
CA VAL A 281 -6.36 -42.46 10.53
C VAL A 281 -6.36 -41.06 11.16
N ASP A 282 -6.81 -40.91 12.42
CA ASP A 282 -6.79 -39.62 13.14
C ASP A 282 -5.37 -39.06 13.34
N VAL A 283 -4.38 -39.93 13.55
CA VAL A 283 -2.97 -39.56 13.74
C VAL A 283 -2.31 -39.21 12.41
N LEU A 284 -2.63 -39.96 11.36
CA LEU A 284 -2.17 -39.70 9.99
C LEU A 284 -2.75 -38.39 9.43
N ASN A 285 -4.05 -38.12 9.68
CA ASN A 285 -4.69 -36.84 9.36
C ASN A 285 -4.03 -35.65 10.09
N ALA A 286 -3.67 -35.82 11.36
CA ALA A 286 -2.92 -34.82 12.11
C ALA A 286 -1.48 -34.64 11.60
N LEU A 287 -0.81 -35.71 11.16
CA LEU A 287 0.52 -35.65 10.54
C LEU A 287 0.51 -34.89 9.21
N MET A 288 -0.47 -35.15 8.34
CA MET A 288 -0.61 -34.44 7.06
C MET A 288 -0.84 -32.94 7.28
N THR A 289 -1.74 -32.57 8.18
CA THR A 289 -2.02 -31.16 8.52
C THR A 289 -0.79 -30.47 9.12
N MET A 290 -0.01 -31.18 9.94
CA MET A 290 1.24 -30.66 10.50
C MET A 290 2.29 -30.42 9.39
N TYR A 291 2.54 -31.41 8.52
CA TYR A 291 3.51 -31.25 7.44
C TYR A 291 3.13 -30.16 6.43
N ALA A 292 1.84 -30.04 6.10
CA ALA A 292 1.35 -28.95 5.25
C ALA A 292 1.64 -27.58 5.87
N LYS A 293 1.30 -27.37 7.15
CA LYS A 293 1.54 -26.08 7.83
C LYS A 293 3.01 -25.78 8.10
N CYS A 294 3.87 -26.80 8.16
CA CYS A 294 5.32 -26.65 8.23
C CYS A 294 5.99 -26.42 6.85
N GLY A 295 5.25 -26.31 5.74
CA GLY A 295 5.79 -26.05 4.41
C GLY A 295 6.31 -27.28 3.65
N ASP A 296 5.95 -28.50 4.08
CA ASP A 296 6.44 -29.77 3.53
C ASP A 296 5.28 -30.61 2.96
N ALA A 297 4.57 -30.04 1.98
CA ALA A 297 3.48 -30.72 1.27
C ALA A 297 3.90 -32.07 0.66
N VAL A 298 5.18 -32.20 0.27
CA VAL A 298 5.77 -33.46 -0.23
C VAL A 298 5.88 -34.54 0.86
N ALA A 299 6.13 -34.18 2.12
CA ALA A 299 6.05 -35.13 3.24
C ALA A 299 4.60 -35.45 3.60
N ALA A 300 3.70 -34.46 3.59
CA ALA A 300 2.26 -34.70 3.79
C ALA A 300 1.72 -35.70 2.74
N ARG A 301 2.07 -35.50 1.46
CA ARG A 301 1.66 -36.39 0.36
C ARG A 301 2.15 -37.82 0.53
N LYS A 302 3.37 -38.02 1.03
CA LYS A 302 3.92 -39.37 1.33
C LYS A 302 3.22 -40.05 2.50
N VAL A 303 2.66 -39.29 3.46
CA VAL A 303 1.79 -39.83 4.50
C VAL A 303 0.46 -40.24 3.87
N PHE A 304 -0.17 -39.38 3.07
CA PHE A 304 -1.41 -39.66 2.35
C PHE A 304 -1.33 -40.93 1.49
N ASP A 305 -0.32 -41.02 0.61
CA ASP A 305 -0.11 -42.17 -0.28
C ASP A 305 0.24 -43.48 0.46
N SER A 306 0.48 -43.42 1.77
CA SER A 306 0.72 -44.59 2.63
C SER A 306 -0.54 -45.07 3.40
N MET A 307 -1.65 -44.33 3.32
CA MET A 307 -2.89 -44.65 4.04
C MET A 307 -3.63 -45.81 3.34
N THR A 308 -3.90 -46.89 4.08
CA THR A 308 -4.64 -48.06 3.56
C THR A 308 -6.15 -47.87 3.53
N MET A 309 -6.66 -46.88 4.27
CA MET A 309 -8.03 -46.36 4.16
C MET A 309 -7.98 -44.85 4.27
N MET A 310 -8.59 -44.16 3.32
CA MET A 310 -8.69 -42.70 3.29
C MET A 310 -10.16 -42.31 3.47
N ASP A 311 -10.43 -41.43 4.43
CA ASP A 311 -11.77 -40.90 4.66
C ASP A 311 -11.93 -39.49 4.07
N CYS A 312 -13.13 -38.92 4.12
CA CYS A 312 -13.36 -37.56 3.63
C CYS A 312 -12.50 -36.51 4.37
N ILE A 313 -12.14 -36.74 5.63
CA ILE A 313 -11.22 -35.86 6.37
C ILE A 313 -9.79 -35.95 5.81
N SER A 314 -9.32 -37.17 5.47
CA SER A 314 -8.01 -37.42 4.84
C SER A 314 -7.87 -36.64 3.52
N TRP A 315 -8.84 -36.79 2.62
CA TRP A 315 -8.88 -36.06 1.35
C TRP A 315 -8.92 -34.54 1.55
N ASN A 316 -9.76 -34.05 2.46
CA ASN A 316 -9.87 -32.61 2.76
C ASN A 316 -8.57 -32.04 3.34
N ALA A 317 -7.90 -32.76 4.24
CA ALA A 317 -6.63 -32.34 4.83
C ALA A 317 -5.52 -32.23 3.77
N MET A 318 -5.46 -33.17 2.83
CA MET A 318 -4.46 -33.16 1.76
C MET A 318 -4.74 -32.09 0.70
N ILE A 319 -5.99 -31.94 0.26
CA ILE A 319 -6.43 -30.90 -0.70
C ILE A 319 -6.19 -29.50 -0.12
N ALA A 320 -6.65 -29.25 1.12
CA ALA A 320 -6.39 -27.98 1.80
C ALA A 320 -4.90 -27.76 2.05
N GLY A 321 -4.14 -28.81 2.36
CA GLY A 321 -2.69 -28.73 2.58
C GLY A 321 -1.91 -28.26 1.35
N HIS A 322 -2.26 -28.72 0.14
CA HIS A 322 -1.65 -28.19 -1.10
C HIS A 322 -2.07 -26.74 -1.36
N PHE A 323 -3.33 -26.35 -1.09
CA PHE A 323 -3.79 -24.97 -1.24
C PHE A 323 -3.15 -24.01 -0.22
N GLU A 324 -2.87 -24.45 1.01
CA GLU A 324 -2.10 -23.69 2.01
C GLU A 324 -0.62 -23.51 1.63
N ASN A 325 -0.13 -24.22 0.60
CA ASN A 325 1.26 -24.19 0.11
C ASN A 325 1.40 -23.65 -1.33
N ASP A 326 0.39 -22.94 -1.86
CA ASP A 326 0.31 -22.43 -3.24
C ASP A 326 0.37 -23.51 -4.36
N GLU A 327 0.42 -24.81 -4.03
CA GLU A 327 0.45 -25.95 -4.96
C GLU A 327 -0.93 -26.26 -5.58
N CYS A 328 -1.61 -25.22 -6.08
CA CYS A 328 -3.02 -25.27 -6.47
C CYS A 328 -3.34 -26.33 -7.55
N ASN A 329 -2.43 -26.57 -8.50
CA ASN A 329 -2.62 -27.61 -9.52
C ASN A 329 -2.69 -29.01 -8.90
N THR A 330 -1.75 -29.35 -8.01
CA THR A 330 -1.69 -30.65 -7.32
C THR A 330 -2.90 -30.86 -6.40
N GLY A 331 -3.40 -29.78 -5.77
CA GLY A 331 -4.65 -29.79 -5.01
C GLY A 331 -5.90 -30.04 -5.87
N LEU A 332 -5.93 -29.53 -7.11
CA LEU A 332 -6.99 -29.87 -8.07
C LEU A 332 -6.88 -31.30 -8.60
N GLU A 333 -5.68 -31.79 -8.93
CA GLU A 333 -5.47 -33.18 -9.33
C GLU A 333 -5.99 -34.15 -8.26
N LEU A 334 -5.70 -33.88 -6.97
CA LEU A 334 -6.27 -34.63 -5.85
C LEU A 334 -7.79 -34.56 -5.80
N PHE A 335 -8.38 -33.37 -5.97
CA PHE A 335 -9.84 -33.22 -6.00
C PHE A 335 -10.50 -33.98 -7.17
N LEU A 336 -9.83 -34.08 -8.33
CA LEU A 336 -10.29 -34.90 -9.44
C LEU A 336 -10.18 -36.40 -9.11
N THR A 337 -9.07 -36.87 -8.55
CA THR A 337 -8.96 -38.28 -8.11
C THR A 337 -9.99 -38.64 -7.02
N MET A 338 -10.31 -37.72 -6.11
CA MET A 338 -11.38 -37.89 -5.12
C MET A 338 -12.76 -38.12 -5.79
N LEU A 339 -13.02 -37.47 -6.91
CA LEU A 339 -14.24 -37.66 -7.71
C LEU A 339 -14.22 -38.96 -8.53
N GLU A 340 -13.05 -39.39 -9.02
CA GLU A 340 -12.85 -40.65 -9.74
C GLU A 340 -13.02 -41.88 -8.81
N ASP A 341 -12.54 -41.79 -7.56
CA ASP A 341 -12.74 -42.80 -6.50
C ASP A 341 -14.18 -42.78 -5.90
N GLU A 342 -15.12 -42.08 -6.54
CA GLU A 342 -16.51 -41.85 -6.11
C GLU A 342 -16.68 -41.23 -4.69
N VAL A 343 -15.61 -40.70 -4.08
CA VAL A 343 -15.63 -40.10 -2.74
C VAL A 343 -16.35 -38.76 -2.79
N GLN A 344 -17.49 -38.66 -2.11
CA GLN A 344 -18.39 -37.51 -2.24
C GLN A 344 -17.81 -36.25 -1.55
N PRO A 345 -17.55 -35.15 -2.29
CA PRO A 345 -17.10 -33.90 -1.69
C PRO A 345 -18.14 -33.31 -0.76
N ASN A 346 -17.68 -32.78 0.37
CA ASN A 346 -18.53 -32.07 1.34
C ASN A 346 -18.41 -30.54 1.15
N LEU A 347 -19.12 -29.79 2.00
CA LEU A 347 -19.12 -28.32 1.96
C LEU A 347 -17.71 -27.72 2.10
N MET A 348 -16.86 -28.27 2.98
CA MET A 348 -15.48 -27.82 3.17
C MET A 348 -14.62 -28.09 1.94
N THR A 349 -14.77 -29.28 1.32
CA THR A 349 -14.06 -29.65 0.08
C THR A 349 -14.35 -28.66 -1.04
N ILE A 350 -15.64 -28.41 -1.29
CA ILE A 350 -16.05 -27.55 -2.39
C ILE A 350 -15.73 -26.08 -2.11
N THR A 351 -15.80 -25.65 -0.85
CA THR A 351 -15.41 -24.29 -0.43
C THR A 351 -13.91 -24.04 -0.65
N SER A 352 -13.02 -24.95 -0.24
CA SER A 352 -11.58 -24.77 -0.44
C SER A 352 -11.18 -24.77 -1.92
N VAL A 353 -11.72 -25.71 -2.70
CA VAL A 353 -11.50 -25.79 -4.16
C VAL A 353 -12.05 -24.56 -4.88
N THR A 354 -13.17 -23.99 -4.41
CA THR A 354 -13.74 -22.75 -4.96
C THR A 354 -12.83 -21.55 -4.71
N VAL A 355 -12.22 -21.43 -3.53
CA VAL A 355 -11.21 -20.38 -3.28
C VAL A 355 -9.96 -20.59 -4.17
N ALA A 356 -9.44 -21.81 -4.26
CA ALA A 356 -8.27 -22.13 -5.09
C ALA A 356 -8.50 -21.88 -6.59
N SER A 357 -9.71 -22.15 -7.10
CA SER A 357 -10.07 -21.90 -8.51
C SER A 357 -10.07 -20.40 -8.87
N GLY A 358 -10.21 -19.50 -7.90
CA GLY A 358 -10.02 -18.06 -8.09
C GLY A 358 -8.57 -17.68 -8.34
N LEU A 359 -7.61 -18.35 -7.67
CA LEU A 359 -6.17 -18.12 -7.83
C LEU A 359 -5.66 -18.60 -9.19
N LEU A 360 -6.18 -19.74 -9.66
CA LEU A 360 -5.76 -20.37 -10.92
C LEU A 360 -6.21 -19.62 -12.18
N SER A 361 -7.01 -18.55 -12.06
CA SER A 361 -7.53 -17.74 -13.17
C SER A 361 -8.41 -18.48 -14.20
N ASP A 362 -8.75 -19.76 -14.00
CA ASP A 362 -9.60 -20.52 -14.92
C ASP A 362 -11.10 -20.26 -14.68
N ILE A 363 -11.62 -19.32 -15.47
CA ILE A 363 -13.02 -18.91 -15.52
C ILE A 363 -13.98 -20.07 -15.93
N SER A 364 -13.50 -21.13 -16.59
CA SER A 364 -14.30 -22.30 -16.95
C SER A 364 -14.49 -23.24 -15.76
N PHE A 365 -13.39 -23.72 -15.16
CA PHE A 365 -13.41 -24.55 -13.96
C PHE A 365 -14.15 -23.89 -12.78
N ALA A 366 -13.96 -22.58 -12.56
CA ALA A 366 -14.68 -21.81 -11.55
C ALA A 366 -16.22 -21.84 -11.74
N LYS A 367 -16.73 -21.91 -12.98
CA LYS A 367 -18.17 -22.04 -13.27
C LYS A 367 -18.65 -23.48 -13.09
N GLU A 368 -17.82 -24.46 -13.39
CA GLU A 368 -18.13 -25.88 -13.16
C GLU A 368 -18.22 -26.18 -11.66
N MET A 369 -17.32 -25.62 -10.84
CA MET A 369 -17.39 -25.72 -9.37
C MET A 369 -18.67 -25.08 -8.79
N HIS A 370 -19.05 -23.88 -9.26
CA HIS A 370 -20.33 -23.27 -8.89
C HIS A 370 -21.53 -24.14 -9.33
N GLY A 371 -21.51 -24.70 -10.55
CA GLY A 371 -22.55 -25.61 -11.05
C GLY A 371 -22.65 -26.91 -10.23
N LEU A 372 -21.51 -27.49 -9.85
CA LEU A 372 -21.42 -28.66 -8.97
C LEU A 372 -22.03 -28.35 -7.59
N ALA A 373 -21.68 -27.22 -6.99
CA ALA A 373 -22.20 -26.82 -5.68
C ALA A 373 -23.72 -26.55 -5.69
N VAL A 374 -24.25 -25.93 -6.76
CA VAL A 374 -25.69 -25.77 -6.98
C VAL A 374 -26.37 -27.14 -7.11
N LYS A 375 -25.81 -28.06 -7.90
CA LYS A 375 -26.31 -29.44 -8.04
C LYS A 375 -26.28 -30.23 -6.72
N ARG A 376 -25.34 -29.91 -5.82
CA ARG A 376 -25.19 -30.49 -4.48
C ARG A 376 -26.12 -29.86 -3.43
N GLY A 377 -26.76 -28.72 -3.73
CA GLY A 377 -27.59 -27.97 -2.78
C GLY A 377 -26.83 -27.05 -1.82
N PHE A 378 -25.53 -26.82 -2.02
CA PHE A 378 -24.71 -25.95 -1.14
C PHE A 378 -24.92 -24.45 -1.40
N ALA A 379 -25.63 -24.07 -2.46
CA ALA A 379 -25.88 -22.67 -2.84
C ALA A 379 -26.80 -21.87 -1.90
N THR A 380 -27.26 -22.46 -0.79
CA THR A 380 -27.95 -21.76 0.31
C THR A 380 -27.05 -21.48 1.51
N ASP A 381 -25.81 -22.00 1.53
CA ASP A 381 -24.87 -21.78 2.62
C ASP A 381 -24.15 -20.42 2.46
N VAL A 382 -24.14 -19.62 3.53
CA VAL A 382 -23.61 -18.25 3.53
C VAL A 382 -22.08 -18.25 3.38
N ALA A 383 -21.37 -19.16 4.04
CA ALA A 383 -19.91 -19.22 3.96
C ALA A 383 -19.45 -19.63 2.56
N PHE A 384 -20.11 -20.62 1.95
CA PHE A 384 -19.86 -20.99 0.56
C PHE A 384 -20.21 -19.87 -0.43
N CYS A 385 -21.32 -19.15 -0.22
CA CYS A 385 -21.66 -17.99 -1.05
C CYS A 385 -20.62 -16.87 -0.93
N ASN A 386 -20.08 -16.61 0.26
CA ASN A 386 -19.00 -15.66 0.49
C ASN A 386 -17.71 -16.10 -0.27
N SER A 387 -17.40 -17.40 -0.29
CA SER A 387 -16.29 -17.95 -1.10
C SER A 387 -16.53 -17.85 -2.61
N LEU A 388 -17.76 -18.05 -3.10
CA LEU A 388 -18.10 -17.80 -4.52
C LEU A 388 -17.96 -16.31 -4.89
N ILE A 389 -18.33 -15.40 -4.00
CA ILE A 389 -18.13 -13.95 -4.20
C ILE A 389 -16.62 -13.64 -4.29
N GLN A 390 -15.80 -14.18 -3.38
CA GLN A 390 -14.35 -14.01 -3.38
C GLN A 390 -13.67 -14.61 -4.62
N MET A 391 -14.12 -15.79 -5.07
CA MET A 391 -13.69 -16.42 -6.33
C MET A 391 -14.05 -15.54 -7.54
N TYR A 392 -15.30 -15.10 -7.67
CA TYR A 392 -15.67 -14.23 -8.80
C TYR A 392 -15.02 -12.85 -8.74
N ALA A 393 -14.70 -12.32 -7.55
CA ALA A 393 -13.95 -11.09 -7.40
C ALA A 393 -12.48 -11.22 -7.81
N SER A 394 -11.81 -12.32 -7.45
CA SER A 394 -10.42 -12.58 -7.89
C SER A 394 -10.31 -12.83 -9.40
N LEU A 395 -11.34 -13.40 -10.02
CA LEU A 395 -11.46 -13.56 -11.48
C LEU A 395 -11.96 -12.28 -12.21
N GLY A 396 -12.08 -11.13 -11.54
CA GLY A 396 -12.61 -9.88 -12.09
C GLY A 396 -14.09 -9.91 -12.52
N MET A 397 -14.80 -11.01 -12.29
CA MET A 397 -16.18 -11.25 -12.70
C MET A 397 -17.20 -10.63 -11.72
N MET A 398 -17.04 -9.36 -11.35
CA MET A 398 -17.89 -8.70 -10.33
C MET A 398 -19.40 -8.72 -10.64
N GLY A 399 -19.80 -8.85 -11.91
CA GLY A 399 -21.20 -9.09 -12.29
C GLY A 399 -21.77 -10.43 -11.81
N GLN A 400 -20.95 -11.49 -11.76
CA GLN A 400 -21.32 -12.79 -11.20
C GLN A 400 -21.29 -12.75 -9.67
N ALA A 401 -20.28 -12.12 -9.07
CA ALA A 401 -20.24 -11.88 -7.61
C ALA A 401 -21.51 -11.17 -7.12
N ARG A 402 -21.91 -10.07 -7.79
CA ARG A 402 -23.17 -9.35 -7.53
C ARG A 402 -24.40 -10.23 -7.69
N THR A 403 -24.39 -11.17 -8.65
CA THR A 403 -25.52 -12.08 -8.90
C THR A 403 -25.64 -13.16 -7.82
N VAL A 404 -24.53 -13.67 -7.28
CA VAL A 404 -24.53 -14.54 -6.09
C VAL A 404 -25.05 -13.73 -4.89
N PHE A 405 -24.43 -12.58 -4.61
CA PHE A 405 -24.80 -11.73 -3.48
C PHE A 405 -26.26 -11.26 -3.51
N SER A 406 -26.87 -11.03 -4.68
CA SER A 406 -28.29 -10.66 -4.78
C SER A 406 -29.25 -11.81 -4.52
N ARG A 407 -28.80 -13.07 -4.66
CA ARG A 407 -29.61 -14.28 -4.46
C ARG A 407 -29.54 -14.86 -3.05
N MET A 408 -28.63 -14.37 -2.20
CA MET A 408 -28.55 -14.80 -0.79
C MET A 408 -29.79 -14.33 0.00
N ASP A 409 -30.43 -15.23 0.72
CA ASP A 409 -31.56 -14.87 1.60
C ASP A 409 -31.07 -14.11 2.84
N THR A 410 -29.99 -14.58 3.46
CA THR A 410 -29.29 -13.95 4.58
C THR A 410 -27.88 -13.50 4.18
N ARG A 411 -27.40 -12.41 4.77
CA ARG A 411 -26.07 -11.84 4.53
C ARG A 411 -25.43 -11.52 5.87
N ASP A 412 -24.27 -12.09 6.15
CA ASP A 412 -23.46 -11.77 7.32
C ASP A 412 -22.50 -10.61 7.01
N ALA A 413 -21.71 -10.16 8.00
CA ALA A 413 -20.71 -9.12 7.77
C ALA A 413 -19.76 -9.50 6.63
N MET A 414 -19.27 -10.75 6.63
CA MET A 414 -18.38 -11.30 5.61
C MET A 414 -18.95 -11.21 4.18
N SER A 415 -20.27 -11.38 4.00
CA SER A 415 -20.94 -11.16 2.70
C SER A 415 -20.75 -9.74 2.17
N TRP A 416 -20.85 -8.73 3.04
CA TRP A 416 -20.63 -7.33 2.68
C TRP A 416 -19.14 -7.06 2.50
N THR A 417 -18.27 -7.54 3.41
CA THR A 417 -16.81 -7.41 3.34
C THR A 417 -16.26 -7.93 2.01
N ALA A 418 -16.71 -9.11 1.56
CA ALA A 418 -16.30 -9.73 0.30
C ALA A 418 -16.76 -8.94 -0.94
N MET A 419 -17.96 -8.34 -0.92
CA MET A 419 -18.43 -7.49 -2.02
C MET A 419 -17.72 -6.12 -2.07
N ILE A 420 -17.47 -5.49 -0.92
CA ILE A 420 -16.84 -4.17 -0.82
C ILE A 420 -15.37 -4.26 -1.25
N SER A 421 -14.61 -5.19 -0.66
CA SER A 421 -13.21 -5.45 -1.04
C SER A 421 -13.09 -6.01 -2.46
N GLY A 422 -14.08 -6.77 -2.94
CA GLY A 422 -14.15 -7.24 -4.33
C GLY A 422 -14.31 -6.10 -5.34
N TYR A 423 -15.14 -5.09 -5.06
CA TYR A 423 -15.28 -3.92 -5.93
C TYR A 423 -14.06 -3.00 -5.88
N GLU A 424 -13.48 -2.78 -4.70
CA GLU A 424 -12.28 -1.95 -4.50
C GLU A 424 -11.09 -2.49 -5.30
N LYS A 425 -10.72 -3.76 -5.10
CA LYS A 425 -9.61 -4.42 -5.81
C LYS A 425 -9.78 -4.50 -7.33
N ASN A 426 -11.01 -4.40 -7.83
CA ASN A 426 -11.33 -4.40 -9.26
C ASN A 426 -11.50 -2.99 -9.86
N GLY A 427 -11.09 -1.94 -9.16
CA GLY A 427 -11.13 -0.57 -9.68
C GLY A 427 -12.52 0.06 -9.74
N PHE A 428 -13.47 -0.42 -8.93
CA PHE A 428 -14.81 0.13 -8.78
C PHE A 428 -15.06 0.70 -7.36
N PRO A 429 -14.27 1.70 -6.91
CA PRO A 429 -14.40 2.28 -5.57
C PRO A 429 -15.76 2.99 -5.38
N ASP A 430 -16.40 3.41 -6.47
CA ASP A 430 -17.77 3.92 -6.50
C ASP A 430 -18.76 2.90 -5.90
N LYS A 431 -18.75 1.68 -6.43
CA LYS A 431 -19.64 0.59 -6.04
C LYS A 431 -19.26 0.00 -4.69
N ALA A 432 -17.98 0.05 -4.31
CA ALA A 432 -17.53 -0.32 -2.97
C ALA A 432 -18.20 0.57 -1.90
N LEU A 433 -18.26 1.90 -2.13
CA LEU A 433 -18.93 2.82 -1.22
C LEU A 433 -20.47 2.74 -1.29
N GLU A 434 -21.07 2.45 -2.45
CA GLU A 434 -22.51 2.14 -2.54
C GLU A 434 -22.90 0.92 -1.70
N VAL A 435 -22.11 -0.16 -1.76
CA VAL A 435 -22.35 -1.39 -0.98
C VAL A 435 -22.09 -1.14 0.52
N TYR A 436 -21.09 -0.35 0.88
CA TYR A 436 -20.86 0.08 2.26
C TYR A 436 -22.06 0.87 2.81
N ALA A 437 -22.56 1.86 2.08
CA ALA A 437 -23.74 2.62 2.50
C ALA A 437 -25.00 1.72 2.64
N LEU A 438 -25.14 0.71 1.78
CA LEU A 438 -26.21 -0.28 1.90
C LEU A 438 -26.03 -1.21 3.12
N MET A 439 -24.80 -1.55 3.50
CA MET A 439 -24.48 -2.29 4.73
C MET A 439 -24.92 -1.52 5.98
N GLU A 440 -24.64 -0.21 6.05
CA GLU A 440 -25.09 0.68 7.13
C GLU A 440 -26.63 0.74 7.21
N VAL A 441 -27.32 0.88 6.06
CA VAL A 441 -28.80 0.87 6.00
C VAL A 441 -29.40 -0.47 6.47
N ASN A 442 -28.69 -1.59 6.28
CA ASN A 442 -29.08 -2.89 6.81
C ASN A 442 -28.70 -3.09 8.29
N ASN A 443 -28.14 -2.07 8.95
CA ASN A 443 -27.67 -2.10 10.35
C ASN A 443 -26.62 -3.19 10.63
N VAL A 444 -25.86 -3.62 9.62
CA VAL A 444 -24.78 -4.60 9.79
C VAL A 444 -23.52 -3.85 10.20
N SER A 445 -22.94 -4.21 11.35
CA SER A 445 -21.71 -3.58 11.86
C SER A 445 -20.52 -3.97 10.99
N PRO A 446 -19.78 -3.01 10.38
CA PRO A 446 -18.58 -3.32 9.60
C PRO A 446 -17.43 -3.79 10.49
N ASP A 447 -16.62 -4.70 9.95
CA ASP A 447 -15.35 -5.18 10.49
C ASP A 447 -14.17 -4.27 10.08
N ASP A 448 -12.96 -4.62 10.52
CA ASP A 448 -11.72 -3.91 10.21
C ASP A 448 -11.39 -3.97 8.71
N ILE A 449 -11.58 -5.13 8.07
CA ILE A 449 -11.36 -5.33 6.64
C ILE A 449 -12.30 -4.48 5.78
N THR A 450 -13.58 -4.38 6.18
CA THR A 450 -14.58 -3.51 5.53
C THR A 450 -14.17 -2.04 5.64
N ILE A 451 -13.77 -1.59 6.82
CA ILE A 451 -13.37 -0.20 7.03
C ILE A 451 -12.09 0.12 6.24
N ALA A 452 -11.10 -0.78 6.23
CA ALA A 452 -9.90 -0.60 5.39
C ALA A 452 -10.23 -0.54 3.89
N SER A 453 -11.12 -1.41 3.39
CA SER A 453 -11.54 -1.43 1.99
C SER A 453 -12.36 -0.18 1.62
N ALA A 454 -13.25 0.27 2.50
CA ALA A 454 -14.02 1.50 2.30
C ALA A 454 -13.11 2.74 2.36
N LEU A 455 -12.08 2.76 3.21
CA LEU A 455 -11.08 3.82 3.27
C LEU A 455 -10.20 3.86 2.00
N ALA A 456 -9.78 2.72 1.46
CA ALA A 456 -9.07 2.65 0.19
C ALA A 456 -9.94 3.18 -0.98
N ALA A 457 -11.23 2.81 -1.00
CA ALA A 457 -12.18 3.37 -1.96
C ALA A 457 -12.36 4.89 -1.80
N CYS A 458 -12.45 5.41 -0.57
CA CYS A 458 -12.44 6.85 -0.29
C CYS A 458 -11.14 7.52 -0.76
N ALA A 459 -9.99 6.88 -0.58
CA ALA A 459 -8.67 7.39 -0.98
C ALA A 459 -8.57 7.54 -2.51
N CYS A 460 -9.07 6.56 -3.27
CA CYS A 460 -9.09 6.59 -4.73
C CYS A 460 -10.10 7.60 -5.31
N LEU A 461 -11.15 7.97 -4.56
CA LEU A 461 -12.16 8.95 -4.96
C LEU A 461 -11.96 10.36 -4.35
N GLY A 462 -10.96 10.55 -3.48
CA GLY A 462 -10.78 11.80 -2.72
C GLY A 462 -11.92 12.14 -1.74
N ARG A 463 -12.68 11.14 -1.29
CA ARG A 463 -13.93 11.31 -0.50
C ARG A 463 -13.66 11.44 1.00
N LEU A 464 -13.04 12.56 1.37
CA LEU A 464 -12.74 12.94 2.76
C LEU A 464 -13.96 12.90 3.70
N ASP A 465 -15.14 13.27 3.20
CA ASP A 465 -16.39 13.35 3.98
C ASP A 465 -16.91 11.99 4.47
N VAL A 466 -16.56 10.91 3.76
CA VAL A 466 -16.82 9.52 4.18
C VAL A 466 -15.61 8.99 4.94
N GLY A 467 -14.39 9.29 4.49
CA GLY A 467 -13.15 8.87 5.16
C GLY A 467 -13.00 9.35 6.60
N VAL A 468 -13.46 10.56 6.93
CA VAL A 468 -13.48 11.06 8.32
C VAL A 468 -14.47 10.29 9.20
N LYS A 469 -15.67 9.96 8.69
CA LYS A 469 -16.65 9.15 9.43
C LYS A 469 -16.15 7.73 9.68
N LEU A 470 -15.46 7.14 8.69
CA LEU A 470 -14.81 5.84 8.83
C LEU A 470 -13.68 5.87 9.88
N HIS A 471 -12.96 6.99 10.01
CA HIS A 471 -11.96 7.17 11.07
C HIS A 471 -12.61 7.26 12.46
N GLU A 472 -13.63 8.10 12.64
CA GLU A 472 -14.41 8.19 13.89
C GLU A 472 -15.03 6.83 14.28
N LEU A 473 -15.49 6.06 13.30
CA LEU A 473 -15.99 4.69 13.49
C LEU A 473 -14.87 3.71 13.89
N ALA A 474 -13.68 3.80 13.29
CA ALA A 474 -12.52 2.98 13.65
C ALA A 474 -12.02 3.28 15.07
N GLU A 475 -11.96 4.56 15.47
CA GLU A 475 -11.65 4.96 16.84
C GLU A 475 -12.69 4.41 17.84
N SER A 476 -13.98 4.62 17.59
CA SER A 476 -15.05 4.18 18.50
C SER A 476 -15.15 2.66 18.69
N LYS A 477 -14.68 1.88 17.71
CA LYS A 477 -14.57 0.41 17.77
C LYS A 477 -13.22 -0.11 18.27
N GLY A 478 -12.23 0.76 18.48
CA GLY A 478 -10.87 0.36 18.85
C GLY A 478 -10.08 -0.31 17.73
N PHE A 479 -10.47 -0.14 16.46
CA PHE A 479 -9.77 -0.73 15.31
C PHE A 479 -8.45 -0.02 14.96
N MET A 480 -8.11 1.09 15.61
CA MET A 480 -6.85 1.83 15.40
C MET A 480 -5.58 1.05 15.79
N SER A 481 -5.71 -0.06 16.52
CA SER A 481 -4.61 -1.00 16.78
C SER A 481 -4.31 -1.95 15.60
N TYR A 482 -5.23 -2.08 14.64
CA TYR A 482 -5.08 -2.97 13.50
C TYR A 482 -4.35 -2.24 12.37
N ILE A 483 -3.12 -2.67 12.09
CA ILE A 483 -2.19 -1.98 11.19
C ILE A 483 -2.75 -1.77 9.76
N VAL A 484 -3.64 -2.67 9.30
CA VAL A 484 -4.33 -2.58 8.01
C VAL A 484 -5.27 -1.35 7.95
N VAL A 485 -6.06 -1.12 9.01
CA VAL A 485 -6.98 0.03 9.10
C VAL A 485 -6.19 1.33 9.23
N ALA A 486 -5.14 1.33 10.05
CA ALA A 486 -4.26 2.47 10.19
C ALA A 486 -3.57 2.84 8.86
N ASN A 487 -2.97 1.87 8.16
CA ASN A 487 -2.34 2.09 6.85
C ASN A 487 -3.33 2.64 5.80
N ALA A 488 -4.59 2.16 5.79
CA ALA A 488 -5.63 2.68 4.92
C ALA A 488 -6.04 4.14 5.26
N LEU A 489 -6.04 4.53 6.54
CA LEU A 489 -6.25 5.92 6.97
C LEU A 489 -5.11 6.84 6.50
N LEU A 490 -3.85 6.38 6.58
CA LEU A 490 -2.70 7.15 6.09
C LEU A 490 -2.84 7.46 4.60
N GLU A 491 -3.17 6.45 3.79
CA GLU A 491 -3.36 6.61 2.36
C GLU A 491 -4.56 7.50 2.02
N MET A 492 -5.69 7.33 2.73
CA MET A 492 -6.91 8.13 2.54
C MET A 492 -6.65 9.62 2.82
N TYR A 493 -6.01 9.96 3.94
CA TYR A 493 -5.67 11.36 4.24
C TYR A 493 -4.59 11.91 3.32
N ALA A 494 -3.59 11.11 2.93
CA ALA A 494 -2.54 11.53 2.01
C ALA A 494 -3.07 11.84 0.60
N LYS A 495 -3.87 10.93 0.00
CA LYS A 495 -4.50 11.14 -1.32
C LYS A 495 -5.53 12.28 -1.29
N SER A 496 -6.23 12.47 -0.17
CA SER A 496 -7.18 13.58 0.02
C SER A 496 -6.53 14.94 0.34
N LYS A 497 -5.22 15.11 0.10
CA LYS A 497 -4.44 16.34 0.38
C LYS A 497 -4.48 16.84 1.84
N HIS A 498 -4.65 15.94 2.81
CA HIS A 498 -4.68 16.24 4.25
C HIS A 498 -3.59 15.49 5.02
N ILE A 499 -2.35 15.57 4.52
CA ILE A 499 -1.16 14.88 5.04
C ILE A 499 -0.93 15.09 6.55
N ASP A 500 -1.27 16.25 7.13
CA ASP A 500 -1.06 16.48 8.56
C ASP A 500 -1.92 15.57 9.45
N LYS A 501 -3.13 15.18 9.02
CA LYS A 501 -3.94 14.15 9.70
C LYS A 501 -3.33 12.75 9.56
N ALA A 502 -2.68 12.46 8.43
CA ALA A 502 -1.92 11.21 8.29
C ALA A 502 -0.71 11.19 9.25
N ILE A 503 -0.04 12.33 9.48
CA ILE A 503 1.04 12.45 10.47
C ILE A 503 0.51 12.22 11.90
N GLU A 504 -0.69 12.69 12.23
CA GLU A 504 -1.34 12.42 13.52
C GLU A 504 -1.64 10.93 13.71
N VAL A 505 -2.32 10.30 12.74
CA VAL A 505 -2.58 8.84 12.76
C VAL A 505 -1.28 8.04 12.87
N PHE A 506 -0.28 8.36 12.05
CA PHE A 506 1.03 7.68 12.06
C PHE A 506 1.73 7.77 13.42
N LYS A 507 1.67 8.93 14.10
CA LYS A 507 2.22 9.07 15.46
C LYS A 507 1.51 8.16 16.47
N CYS A 508 0.19 8.02 16.37
CA CYS A 508 -0.63 7.20 17.26
C CYS A 508 -0.51 5.68 17.04
N MET A 509 0.00 5.21 15.88
CA MET A 509 0.19 3.78 15.61
C MET A 509 1.21 3.15 16.59
N PRO A 510 0.86 2.08 17.33
CA PRO A 510 1.77 1.45 18.30
C PRO A 510 2.95 0.74 17.63
N GLU A 511 2.69 0.03 16.53
CA GLU A 511 3.67 -0.59 15.66
C GLU A 511 3.56 -0.02 14.24
N LYS A 512 4.65 -0.06 13.47
CA LYS A 512 4.78 0.55 12.14
C LYS A 512 5.55 -0.39 11.22
N ASP A 513 4.90 -0.89 10.19
CA ASP A 513 5.51 -1.82 9.23
C ASP A 513 6.10 -1.08 8.03
N VAL A 514 6.69 -1.85 7.10
CA VAL A 514 7.26 -1.32 5.85
C VAL A 514 6.21 -0.56 5.04
N VAL A 515 4.92 -0.93 5.15
CA VAL A 515 3.82 -0.28 4.44
C VAL A 515 3.47 1.06 5.11
N SER A 516 3.38 1.14 6.44
CA SER A 516 3.14 2.38 7.18
C SER A 516 4.14 3.47 6.81
N TRP A 517 5.43 3.13 6.79
CA TRP A 517 6.49 4.06 6.39
C TRP A 517 6.41 4.41 4.89
N SER A 518 6.19 3.42 4.02
CA SER A 518 6.11 3.66 2.56
C SER A 518 4.92 4.55 2.18
N SER A 519 3.75 4.33 2.78
CA SER A 519 2.56 5.15 2.57
C SER A 519 2.74 6.59 3.06
N MET A 520 3.45 6.82 4.17
CA MET A 520 3.80 8.18 4.59
C MET A 520 4.78 8.85 3.62
N ILE A 521 5.86 8.16 3.22
CA ILE A 521 6.88 8.73 2.32
C ILE A 521 6.27 9.05 0.94
N ALA A 522 5.45 8.16 0.38
CA ALA A 522 4.69 8.43 -0.84
C ALA A 522 3.65 9.54 -0.64
N GLY A 523 2.96 9.56 0.51
CA GLY A 523 2.00 10.60 0.87
C GLY A 523 2.60 12.01 0.92
N PHE A 524 3.80 12.15 1.49
CA PHE A 524 4.57 13.39 1.45
C PHE A 524 4.88 13.82 0.01
N CYS A 525 5.27 12.89 -0.87
CA CYS A 525 5.52 13.18 -2.29
C CYS A 525 4.26 13.67 -3.02
N PHE A 526 3.10 13.01 -2.81
CA PHE A 526 1.81 13.43 -3.38
C PHE A 526 1.34 14.79 -2.89
N ASN A 527 1.80 15.23 -1.71
CA ASN A 527 1.52 16.55 -1.13
C ASN A 527 2.64 17.57 -1.41
N HIS A 528 3.57 17.26 -2.34
CA HIS A 528 4.74 18.07 -2.71
C HIS A 528 5.77 18.35 -1.57
N ARG A 529 5.58 17.75 -0.38
CA ARG A 529 6.41 17.86 0.83
C ARG A 529 7.63 16.93 0.75
N ASN A 530 8.40 17.09 -0.32
CA ASN A 530 9.47 16.17 -0.69
C ASN A 530 10.65 16.16 0.30
N PHE A 531 10.88 17.24 1.05
CA PHE A 531 11.93 17.26 2.08
C PHE A 531 11.54 16.40 3.30
N GLU A 532 10.28 16.43 3.73
CA GLU A 532 9.78 15.52 4.76
C GLU A 532 9.78 14.05 4.29
N ALA A 533 9.49 13.77 3.02
CA ALA A 533 9.61 12.41 2.47
C ALA A 533 11.02 11.83 2.68
N LEU A 534 12.07 12.62 2.38
CA LEU A 534 13.48 12.22 2.58
C LEU A 534 13.87 12.16 4.06
N TYR A 535 13.30 13.01 4.92
CA TYR A 535 13.49 12.96 6.37
C TYR A 535 12.91 11.67 6.97
N TYR A 536 11.65 11.33 6.66
CA TYR A 536 11.01 10.09 7.13
C TYR A 536 11.69 8.84 6.56
N PHE A 537 12.17 8.87 5.31
CA PHE A 537 13.02 7.80 4.77
C PHE A 537 14.33 7.61 5.55
N ARG A 538 15.02 8.70 5.91
CA ARG A 538 16.24 8.64 6.75
C ARG A 538 15.96 8.13 8.18
N HIS A 539 14.77 8.39 8.73
CA HIS A 539 14.34 7.79 10.00
C HIS A 539 14.01 6.29 9.87
N MET A 540 13.27 5.89 8.83
CA MET A 540 12.93 4.49 8.59
C MET A 540 14.18 3.59 8.58
N LEU A 541 15.28 4.05 7.95
CA LEU A 541 16.56 3.33 7.86
C LEU A 541 17.21 2.97 9.21
N ALA A 542 16.76 3.53 10.34
CA ALA A 542 17.25 3.15 11.68
C ALA A 542 16.65 1.82 12.15
N ASP A 543 15.34 1.63 11.95
CA ASP A 543 14.55 0.57 12.60
C ASP A 543 13.96 -0.45 11.60
N VAL A 544 13.71 -0.05 10.35
CA VAL A 544 12.93 -0.82 9.37
C VAL A 544 13.64 -0.85 8.00
N LYS A 545 13.79 -2.06 7.44
CA LYS A 545 14.40 -2.25 6.11
C LYS A 545 13.44 -1.78 4.99
N PRO A 546 13.83 -0.83 4.12
CA PRO A 546 12.98 -0.39 3.00
C PRO A 546 12.75 -1.47 1.95
N ASN A 547 11.61 -1.39 1.23
CA ASN A 547 11.32 -2.20 0.06
C ASN A 547 11.39 -1.38 -1.24
N SER A 548 11.16 -2.02 -2.39
CA SER A 548 11.16 -1.38 -3.70
C SER A 548 10.21 -0.18 -3.81
N VAL A 549 9.01 -0.25 -3.21
CA VAL A 549 8.04 0.86 -3.16
C VAL A 549 8.59 2.03 -2.35
N THR A 550 9.19 1.78 -1.19
CA THR A 550 9.85 2.83 -0.39
C THR A 550 10.95 3.53 -1.18
N PHE A 551 11.79 2.75 -1.88
CA PHE A 551 12.87 3.30 -2.69
C PHE A 551 12.37 4.10 -3.89
N ILE A 552 11.30 3.67 -4.58
CA ILE A 552 10.67 4.43 -5.66
C ILE A 552 10.18 5.79 -5.14
N ALA A 553 9.49 5.84 -3.99
CA ALA A 553 9.01 7.08 -3.40
C ALA A 553 10.16 8.02 -2.97
N ALA A 554 11.21 7.49 -2.33
CA ALA A 554 12.38 8.28 -1.93
C ALA A 554 13.19 8.80 -3.14
N LEU A 555 13.33 8.00 -4.20
CA LEU A 555 13.94 8.42 -5.47
C LEU A 555 13.13 9.53 -6.14
N ALA A 556 11.79 9.42 -6.15
CA ALA A 556 10.90 10.46 -6.68
C ALA A 556 11.04 11.79 -5.90
N ALA A 557 11.15 11.74 -4.57
CA ALA A 557 11.41 12.91 -3.74
C ALA A 557 12.78 13.57 -4.06
N CYS A 558 13.84 12.77 -4.25
CA CYS A 558 15.13 13.28 -4.73
C CYS A 558 15.05 13.87 -6.14
N ALA A 559 14.28 13.25 -7.04
CA ALA A 559 14.09 13.71 -8.42
C ALA A 559 13.29 15.02 -8.50
N ALA A 560 12.31 15.21 -7.62
CA ALA A 560 11.54 16.46 -7.49
C ALA A 560 12.37 17.61 -6.88
N THR A 561 13.24 17.31 -5.91
CA THR A 561 14.09 18.30 -5.22
C THR A 561 15.45 18.55 -5.88
N GLY A 562 15.84 17.75 -6.88
CA GLY A 562 17.18 17.83 -7.49
C GLY A 562 18.31 17.30 -6.59
N ALA A 563 17.99 16.58 -5.51
CA ALA A 563 18.94 16.12 -4.49
C ALA A 563 19.79 14.91 -4.96
N LEU A 564 20.69 15.17 -5.90
CA LEU A 564 21.51 14.17 -6.60
C LEU A 564 22.44 13.35 -5.69
N ARG A 565 22.98 13.91 -4.60
CA ARG A 565 23.83 13.16 -3.66
C ARG A 565 22.98 12.17 -2.86
N SER A 566 21.90 12.65 -2.25
CA SER A 566 20.93 11.81 -1.56
C SER A 566 20.35 10.72 -2.47
N GLY A 567 20.06 11.04 -3.74
CA GLY A 567 19.63 10.06 -4.75
C GLY A 567 20.71 9.02 -5.10
N ARG A 568 21.99 9.40 -5.13
CA ARG A 568 23.12 8.46 -5.31
C ARG A 568 23.38 7.60 -4.07
N GLU A 569 23.15 8.12 -2.86
CA GLU A 569 23.16 7.34 -1.61
C GLU A 569 22.07 6.25 -1.65
N ILE A 570 20.85 6.62 -2.08
CA ILE A 570 19.74 5.69 -2.26
C ILE A 570 20.05 4.64 -3.34
N HIS A 571 20.57 5.03 -4.50
CA HIS A 571 20.97 4.07 -5.54
C HIS A 571 22.06 3.11 -5.05
N ALA A 572 23.04 3.58 -4.26
CA ALA A 572 24.03 2.70 -3.65
C ALA A 572 23.41 1.72 -2.63
N HIS A 573 22.35 2.11 -1.91
CA HIS A 573 21.56 1.20 -1.07
C HIS A 573 20.81 0.17 -1.92
N VAL A 574 20.15 0.58 -3.01
CA VAL A 574 19.44 -0.31 -3.95
C VAL A 574 20.37 -1.38 -4.52
N LEU A 575 21.56 -0.99 -4.99
CA LEU A 575 22.56 -1.93 -5.53
C LEU A 575 23.07 -2.92 -4.46
N ARG A 576 23.32 -2.48 -3.23
CA ARG A 576 23.73 -3.36 -2.12
C ARG A 576 22.67 -4.40 -1.73
N HIS A 577 21.41 -4.13 -2.02
CA HIS A 577 20.29 -5.02 -1.71
C HIS A 577 19.95 -6.01 -2.85
N GLY A 578 20.56 -5.87 -4.03
CA GLY A 578 20.30 -6.73 -5.20
C GLY A 578 19.00 -6.39 -5.96
N ILE A 579 18.09 -5.62 -5.38
CA ILE A 579 16.76 -5.29 -5.91
C ILE A 579 16.77 -4.32 -7.10
N GLY A 580 17.93 -3.89 -7.59
CA GLY A 580 18.07 -2.80 -8.58
C GLY A 580 17.42 -3.04 -9.95
N SER A 581 16.98 -4.27 -10.23
CA SER A 581 16.25 -4.65 -11.44
C SER A 581 14.78 -5.05 -11.18
N GLU A 582 14.25 -4.84 -9.96
CA GLU A 582 12.90 -5.25 -9.59
C GLU A 582 11.84 -4.21 -9.99
N GLY A 583 10.85 -4.65 -10.77
CA GLY A 583 9.67 -3.87 -11.14
C GLY A 583 10.00 -2.49 -11.71
N TYR A 584 9.35 -1.45 -11.17
CA TYR A 584 9.48 -0.06 -11.64
C TYR A 584 10.68 0.69 -11.05
N LEU A 585 11.52 0.06 -10.23
CA LEU A 585 12.67 0.71 -9.58
C LEU A 585 13.73 1.25 -10.58
N PRO A 586 14.04 0.57 -11.72
CA PRO A 586 14.88 1.13 -12.78
C PRO A 586 14.33 2.44 -13.34
N ASN A 587 13.02 2.56 -13.52
CA ASN A 587 12.39 3.76 -14.05
C ASN A 587 12.49 4.94 -13.08
N ALA A 588 12.37 4.70 -11.77
CA ALA A 588 12.63 5.71 -10.74
C ALA A 588 14.10 6.17 -10.71
N LEU A 589 15.06 5.27 -10.99
CA LEU A 589 16.48 5.62 -11.12
C LEU A 589 16.77 6.44 -12.39
N ILE A 590 16.14 6.10 -13.52
CA ILE A 590 16.21 6.87 -14.76
C ILE A 590 15.62 8.27 -14.54
N ASP A 591 14.44 8.38 -13.93
CA ASP A 591 13.76 9.64 -13.62
C ASP A 591 14.59 10.55 -12.71
N LEU A 592 15.21 9.99 -11.66
CA LEU A 592 16.17 10.71 -10.82
C LEU A 592 17.32 11.31 -11.64
N TYR A 593 18.01 10.50 -12.44
CA TYR A 593 19.16 10.96 -13.19
C TYR A 593 18.78 11.94 -14.32
N VAL A 594 17.61 11.77 -14.94
CA VAL A 594 17.04 12.74 -15.88
C VAL A 594 16.78 14.08 -15.19
N LYS A 595 16.01 14.09 -14.10
CA LYS A 595 15.57 15.33 -13.42
C LYS A 595 16.70 16.07 -12.70
N CYS A 596 17.79 15.38 -12.36
CA CYS A 596 19.02 15.97 -11.81
C CYS A 596 20.06 16.38 -12.88
N GLY A 597 19.72 16.38 -14.18
CA GLY A 597 20.65 16.82 -15.24
C GLY A 597 21.84 15.89 -15.45
N GLN A 598 21.64 14.58 -15.31
CA GLN A 598 22.66 13.53 -15.40
C GLN A 598 22.30 12.50 -16.47
N THR A 599 21.95 12.98 -17.67
CA THR A 599 21.52 12.18 -18.83
C THR A 599 22.44 11.01 -19.16
N GLY A 600 23.76 11.17 -19.03
CA GLY A 600 24.71 10.06 -19.22
C GLY A 600 24.52 8.90 -18.23
N TYR A 601 24.20 9.18 -16.97
CA TYR A 601 23.88 8.14 -15.98
C TYR A 601 22.50 7.51 -16.25
N ALA A 602 21.50 8.33 -16.60
CA ALA A 602 20.18 7.83 -17.03
C ALA A 602 20.30 6.88 -18.23
N TRP A 603 21.11 7.23 -19.23
CA TRP A 603 21.40 6.39 -20.39
C TRP A 603 22.06 5.06 -20.00
N THR A 604 23.03 5.06 -19.08
CA THR A 604 23.63 3.78 -18.62
C THR A 604 22.62 2.88 -17.90
N GLN A 605 21.69 3.43 -17.12
CA GLN A 605 20.62 2.65 -16.49
C GLN A 605 19.63 2.12 -17.52
N PHE A 606 19.17 2.97 -18.45
CA PHE A 606 18.30 2.56 -19.56
C PHE A 606 18.94 1.46 -20.42
N CYS A 607 20.23 1.57 -20.75
CA CYS A 607 20.94 0.52 -21.48
C CYS A 607 21.07 -0.78 -20.67
N ALA A 608 21.38 -0.71 -19.37
CA ALA A 608 21.53 -1.88 -18.50
C ALA A 608 20.20 -2.60 -18.18
N HIS A 609 19.08 -1.88 -18.21
CA HIS A 609 17.75 -2.44 -17.96
C HIS A 609 17.30 -3.35 -19.13
N GLY A 610 17.13 -4.65 -18.86
CA GLY A 610 16.89 -5.66 -19.90
C GLY A 610 15.53 -5.57 -20.60
N ALA A 611 14.44 -5.43 -19.84
CA ALA A 611 13.07 -5.40 -20.33
C ALA A 611 12.49 -3.98 -20.22
N LYS A 612 12.70 -3.16 -21.24
CA LYS A 612 12.28 -1.76 -21.30
C LYS A 612 10.79 -1.65 -21.56
N ASP A 613 10.04 -1.07 -20.63
CA ASP A 613 8.63 -0.73 -20.82
C ASP A 613 8.47 0.67 -21.46
N VAL A 614 7.26 0.99 -21.93
CA VAL A 614 6.88 2.31 -22.48
C VAL A 614 7.22 3.45 -21.51
N VAL A 615 7.11 3.22 -20.19
CA VAL A 615 7.48 4.21 -19.17
C VAL A 615 8.97 4.54 -19.24
N SER A 616 9.86 3.55 -19.35
CA SER A 616 11.32 3.76 -19.47
C SER A 616 11.69 4.61 -20.70
N TRP A 617 11.01 4.40 -21.83
CA TRP A 617 11.16 5.22 -23.04
C TRP A 617 10.64 6.64 -22.83
N ASN A 618 9.45 6.80 -22.24
CA ASN A 618 8.82 8.08 -21.96
C ASN A 618 9.64 8.94 -20.98
N THR A 619 10.23 8.34 -19.94
CA THR A 619 11.13 9.05 -19.00
C THR A 619 12.39 9.55 -19.70
N MET A 620 12.98 8.74 -20.60
CA MET A 620 14.13 9.16 -21.41
C MET A 620 13.77 10.25 -22.45
N LEU A 621 12.61 10.15 -23.10
CA LEU A 621 12.07 11.19 -24.00
C LEU A 621 11.89 12.52 -23.27
N ALA A 622 11.20 12.50 -22.12
CA ALA A 622 11.05 13.68 -21.26
C ALA A 622 12.42 14.25 -20.81
N GLY A 623 13.44 13.40 -20.68
CA GLY A 623 14.81 13.83 -20.44
C GLY A 623 15.42 14.61 -21.59
N PHE A 624 15.30 14.15 -22.84
CA PHE A 624 15.77 14.91 -24.01
C PHE A 624 15.02 16.24 -24.16
N VAL A 625 13.71 16.25 -23.90
CA VAL A 625 12.83 17.44 -23.88
C VAL A 625 13.24 18.45 -22.80
N ALA A 626 13.70 17.99 -21.63
CA ALA A 626 14.17 18.84 -20.54
C ALA A 626 15.50 19.55 -20.85
N HIS A 627 16.30 19.00 -21.76
CA HIS A 627 17.62 19.51 -22.16
C HIS A 627 17.62 20.23 -23.53
N GLY A 628 16.44 20.47 -24.13
CA GLY A 628 16.31 21.16 -25.42
C GLY A 628 16.70 20.33 -26.66
N HIS A 629 16.84 19.01 -26.53
CA HIS A 629 17.31 18.15 -27.62
C HIS A 629 16.13 17.54 -28.42
N GLY A 630 15.39 18.40 -29.12
CA GLY A 630 14.21 18.04 -29.92
C GLY A 630 14.49 16.95 -30.96
N ASP A 631 15.47 17.16 -31.84
CA ASP A 631 15.89 16.18 -32.87
C ASP A 631 16.22 14.81 -32.27
N THR A 632 16.93 14.81 -31.14
CA THR A 632 17.32 13.59 -30.43
C THR A 632 16.09 12.83 -29.94
N ALA A 633 15.09 13.54 -29.38
CA ALA A 633 13.83 12.92 -28.95
C ALA A 633 13.07 12.29 -30.14
N LEU A 634 12.98 12.99 -31.28
CA LEU A 634 12.38 12.45 -32.51
C LEU A 634 13.14 11.22 -33.03
N SER A 635 14.48 11.24 -33.00
CA SER A 635 15.31 10.10 -33.41
C SER A 635 15.13 8.88 -32.49
N PHE A 636 14.93 9.12 -31.19
CA PHE A 636 14.77 8.10 -30.15
C PHE A 636 13.35 7.49 -30.15
N PHE A 637 12.31 8.28 -30.43
CA PHE A 637 10.97 7.77 -30.74
C PHE A 637 10.99 6.84 -31.97
N ASN A 638 11.71 7.24 -33.02
CA ASN A 638 11.95 6.37 -34.18
C ASN A 638 12.76 5.11 -33.85
N GLN A 639 13.42 5.01 -32.69
CA GLN A 639 14.02 3.78 -32.17
C GLN A 639 13.00 2.95 -31.39
N MET A 640 12.22 3.55 -30.50
CA MET A 640 11.12 2.92 -29.74
C MET A 640 10.16 2.15 -30.65
N VAL A 641 9.68 2.80 -31.72
CA VAL A 641 8.78 2.20 -32.71
C VAL A 641 9.45 1.06 -33.50
N LYS A 642 10.78 1.11 -33.72
CA LYS A 642 11.54 0.03 -34.37
C LYS A 642 11.78 -1.18 -33.46
N THR A 643 11.81 -0.99 -32.14
CA THR A 643 11.85 -2.09 -31.17
C THR A 643 10.49 -2.78 -30.98
N GLY A 644 9.40 -2.23 -31.53
CA GLY A 644 8.06 -2.81 -31.44
C GLY A 644 7.23 -2.34 -30.25
N GLU A 645 7.75 -1.39 -29.47
CA GLU A 645 7.02 -0.78 -28.35
C GLU A 645 5.94 0.18 -28.89
N CYS A 646 4.72 0.04 -28.38
CA CYS A 646 3.59 0.89 -28.76
C CYS A 646 3.68 2.25 -28.02
N PRO A 647 3.68 3.39 -28.75
CA PRO A 647 3.51 4.71 -28.15
C PRO A 647 2.19 4.84 -27.40
N ASP A 648 2.18 5.62 -26.32
CA ASP A 648 0.97 5.98 -25.56
C ASP A 648 0.71 7.51 -25.62
N GLU A 649 -0.34 7.96 -24.93
CA GLU A 649 -0.64 9.40 -24.78
C GLU A 649 0.54 10.17 -24.17
N VAL A 650 1.26 9.58 -23.22
CA VAL A 650 2.39 10.23 -22.55
C VAL A 650 3.58 10.39 -23.51
N THR A 651 3.80 9.44 -24.43
CA THR A 651 4.78 9.55 -25.52
C THR A 651 4.47 10.77 -26.39
N PHE A 652 3.21 10.96 -26.79
CA PHE A 652 2.84 12.09 -27.64
C PHE A 652 2.88 13.44 -26.92
N VAL A 653 2.48 13.54 -25.64
CA VAL A 653 2.72 14.75 -24.83
C VAL A 653 4.22 15.11 -24.81
N ALA A 654 5.10 14.13 -24.55
CA ALA A 654 6.54 14.37 -24.50
C ALA A 654 7.09 14.87 -25.85
N LEU A 655 6.66 14.28 -26.97
CA LEU A 655 7.12 14.68 -28.30
C LEU A 655 6.58 16.03 -28.75
N LEU A 656 5.32 16.36 -28.45
CA LEU A 656 4.78 17.70 -28.76
C LEU A 656 5.44 18.78 -27.89
N CYS A 657 5.81 18.48 -26.64
CA CYS A 657 6.71 19.34 -25.86
C CYS A 657 8.12 19.43 -26.45
N ALA A 658 8.64 18.39 -27.11
CA ALA A 658 9.92 18.43 -27.84
C ALA A 658 9.83 19.42 -29.02
N CYS A 659 8.78 19.31 -29.83
CA CYS A 659 8.54 20.22 -30.96
C CYS A 659 8.35 21.66 -30.49
N SER A 660 7.53 21.89 -29.45
CA SER A 660 7.32 23.21 -28.87
C SER A 660 8.62 23.89 -28.42
N ARG A 661 9.53 23.14 -27.79
CA ARG A 661 10.83 23.62 -27.31
C ARG A 661 11.93 23.68 -28.37
N GLY A 662 11.69 23.16 -29.57
CA GLY A 662 12.62 23.24 -30.70
C GLY A 662 12.10 24.06 -31.89
N GLY A 663 10.92 24.70 -31.76
CA GLY A 663 10.27 25.43 -32.85
C GLY A 663 9.81 24.55 -34.03
N MET A 664 9.73 23.23 -33.86
CA MET A 664 9.51 22.25 -34.94
C MET A 664 8.01 22.14 -35.30
N VAL A 665 7.46 23.18 -35.95
CA VAL A 665 6.02 23.30 -36.25
C VAL A 665 5.52 22.20 -37.20
N SER A 666 6.29 21.88 -38.24
CA SER A 666 6.01 20.83 -39.22
C SER A 666 5.86 19.46 -38.56
N GLU A 667 6.88 19.07 -37.80
CA GLU A 667 7.00 17.80 -37.10
C GLU A 667 5.94 17.68 -35.99
N GLY A 668 5.61 18.78 -35.32
CA GLY A 668 4.50 18.85 -34.35
C GLY A 668 3.15 18.52 -35.00
N TRP A 669 2.85 19.10 -36.16
CA TRP A 669 1.63 18.79 -36.91
C TRP A 669 1.60 17.34 -37.43
N GLU A 670 2.70 16.83 -37.97
CA GLU A 670 2.80 15.42 -38.41
C GLU A 670 2.55 14.45 -37.25
N LEU A 671 3.16 14.70 -36.09
CA LEU A 671 2.94 13.91 -34.88
C LEU A 671 1.49 13.93 -34.43
N PHE A 672 0.87 15.13 -34.33
CA PHE A 672 -0.50 15.30 -33.87
C PHE A 672 -1.52 14.55 -34.74
N HIS A 673 -1.36 14.56 -36.07
CA HIS A 673 -2.19 13.77 -36.97
C HIS A 673 -1.89 12.27 -36.85
N SER A 674 -0.61 11.87 -36.85
CA SER A 674 -0.21 10.46 -36.80
C SER A 674 -0.69 9.73 -35.53
N MET A 675 -0.78 10.44 -34.40
CA MET A 675 -1.36 9.96 -33.15
C MET A 675 -2.77 9.39 -33.34
N THR A 676 -3.62 10.12 -34.07
CA THR A 676 -5.00 9.72 -34.37
C THR A 676 -5.04 8.69 -35.50
N GLU A 677 -4.36 8.97 -36.62
CA GLU A 677 -4.48 8.17 -37.85
C GLU A 677 -3.79 6.80 -37.79
N LYS A 678 -2.61 6.74 -37.16
CA LYS A 678 -1.73 5.55 -37.17
C LYS A 678 -1.78 4.75 -35.87
N TYR A 679 -1.98 5.42 -34.73
CA TYR A 679 -1.98 4.78 -33.41
C TYR A 679 -3.37 4.75 -32.75
N SER A 680 -4.39 5.39 -33.36
CA SER A 680 -5.77 5.44 -32.85
C SER A 680 -5.90 6.05 -31.44
N ILE A 681 -4.95 6.91 -31.06
CA ILE A 681 -4.94 7.64 -29.79
C ILE A 681 -5.75 8.93 -29.98
N VAL A 682 -6.72 9.18 -29.09
CA VAL A 682 -7.58 10.37 -29.15
C VAL A 682 -6.84 11.58 -28.55
N PRO A 683 -6.84 12.76 -29.20
CA PRO A 683 -6.30 13.98 -28.61
C PRO A 683 -6.98 14.36 -27.28
N ASN A 684 -6.22 14.36 -26.18
CA ASN A 684 -6.63 14.86 -24.88
C ASN A 684 -6.21 16.34 -24.71
N LEU A 685 -6.68 17.00 -23.63
CA LEU A 685 -6.40 18.42 -23.36
C LEU A 685 -4.90 18.77 -23.31
N LYS A 686 -4.03 17.85 -22.86
CA LYS A 686 -2.58 18.06 -22.84
C LYS A 686 -2.00 18.11 -24.25
N HIS A 687 -2.47 17.27 -25.17
CA HIS A 687 -2.05 17.33 -26.57
C HIS A 687 -2.41 18.68 -27.21
N TYR A 688 -3.61 19.21 -26.93
CA TYR A 688 -4.01 20.55 -27.37
C TYR A 688 -3.14 21.64 -26.72
N ALA A 689 -2.88 21.58 -25.41
CA ALA A 689 -2.02 22.55 -24.72
C ALA A 689 -0.58 22.57 -25.28
N CYS A 690 0.00 21.41 -25.61
CA CYS A 690 1.33 21.34 -26.23
C CYS A 690 1.37 21.95 -27.64
N MET A 691 0.32 21.76 -28.46
CA MET A 691 0.20 22.40 -29.78
C MET A 691 0.02 23.92 -29.66
N VAL A 692 -0.73 24.39 -28.66
CA VAL A 692 -0.86 25.83 -28.37
C VAL A 692 0.47 26.43 -27.90
N ASP A 693 1.21 25.76 -27.02
CA ASP A 693 2.55 26.20 -26.57
C ASP A 693 3.55 26.23 -27.74
N LEU A 694 3.48 25.29 -28.68
CA LEU A 694 4.28 25.28 -29.92
C LEU A 694 3.97 26.50 -30.80
N LEU A 695 2.70 26.70 -31.19
CA LEU A 695 2.31 27.82 -32.06
C LEU A 695 2.53 29.17 -31.37
N SER A 696 2.31 29.26 -30.05
CA SER A 696 2.45 30.50 -29.29
C SER A 696 3.92 30.89 -29.06
N ARG A 697 4.84 29.93 -28.85
CA ARG A 697 6.30 30.18 -28.77
C ARG A 697 6.87 30.68 -30.10
N VAL A 698 6.46 30.09 -31.22
CA VAL A 698 6.92 30.49 -32.56
C VAL A 698 6.34 31.85 -32.99
N GLY A 699 5.30 32.34 -32.31
CA GLY A 699 4.70 33.66 -32.53
C GLY A 699 3.46 33.65 -33.42
N GLN A 700 2.98 32.46 -33.82
CA GLN A 700 1.74 32.27 -34.57
C GLN A 700 0.50 32.38 -33.65
N LEU A 701 0.46 33.45 -32.83
CA LEU A 701 -0.55 33.66 -31.78
C LEU A 701 -2.00 33.65 -32.31
N ALA A 702 -2.22 34.14 -33.53
CA ALA A 702 -3.53 34.12 -34.18
C ALA A 702 -3.97 32.69 -34.56
N GLU A 703 -3.05 31.86 -35.05
CA GLU A 703 -3.33 30.45 -35.35
C GLU A 703 -3.53 29.65 -34.05
N ALA A 704 -2.71 29.90 -33.03
CA ALA A 704 -2.88 29.31 -31.69
C ALA A 704 -4.26 29.64 -31.10
N HIS A 705 -4.72 30.88 -31.21
CA HIS A 705 -6.05 31.28 -30.76
C HIS A 705 -7.16 30.64 -31.60
N ASN A 706 -7.03 30.57 -32.93
CA ASN A 706 -8.02 29.92 -33.78
C ASN A 706 -8.14 28.41 -33.46
N PHE A 707 -7.01 27.72 -33.24
CA PHE A 707 -6.98 26.32 -32.86
C PHE A 707 -7.70 26.03 -31.52
N ILE A 708 -7.65 26.96 -30.55
CA ILE A 708 -8.44 26.89 -29.30
C ILE A 708 -9.95 27.07 -29.55
N ASN A 709 -10.36 27.76 -30.62
CA ASN A 709 -11.76 27.92 -30.98
C ASN A 709 -12.29 26.74 -31.84
N GLU A 710 -11.40 25.99 -32.50
CA GLU A 710 -11.74 24.83 -33.34
C GLU A 710 -11.70 23.49 -32.61
N MET A 711 -11.15 23.42 -31.38
CA MET A 711 -11.01 22.17 -30.65
C MET A 711 -12.36 21.56 -30.18
N PRO A 712 -12.53 20.23 -30.25
CA PRO A 712 -13.81 19.55 -29.95
C PRO A 712 -14.10 19.33 -28.46
N ILE A 713 -13.22 19.79 -27.57
CA ILE A 713 -13.29 19.63 -26.11
C ILE A 713 -13.18 21.04 -25.50
N ALA A 714 -13.90 21.34 -24.42
CA ALA A 714 -13.78 22.64 -23.76
C ALA A 714 -12.34 22.88 -23.23
N PRO A 715 -11.64 23.96 -23.63
CA PRO A 715 -10.27 24.23 -23.19
C PRO A 715 -10.17 24.46 -21.68
N ASP A 716 -9.09 23.95 -21.07
CA ASP A 716 -8.77 24.11 -19.66
C ASP A 716 -7.82 25.29 -19.40
N ALA A 717 -7.46 25.49 -18.12
CA ALA A 717 -6.56 26.55 -17.71
C ALA A 717 -5.12 26.36 -18.26
N ALA A 718 -4.69 25.12 -18.55
CA ALA A 718 -3.37 24.85 -19.11
C ALA A 718 -3.30 25.23 -20.59
N VAL A 719 -4.36 24.97 -21.38
CA VAL A 719 -4.49 25.42 -22.77
C VAL A 719 -4.42 26.95 -22.86
N TRP A 720 -5.21 27.66 -22.06
CA TRP A 720 -5.18 29.13 -22.05
C TRP A 720 -3.90 29.70 -21.43
N GLY A 721 -3.30 29.00 -20.45
CA GLY A 721 -2.01 29.35 -19.84
C GLY A 721 -0.83 29.25 -20.83
N ALA A 722 -0.84 28.26 -21.71
CA ALA A 722 0.12 28.13 -22.81
C ALA A 722 0.02 29.28 -23.82
N LEU A 723 -1.20 29.75 -24.13
CA LEU A 723 -1.38 30.96 -24.94
C LEU A 723 -0.89 32.21 -24.18
N LEU A 724 -1.23 32.35 -22.89
CA LEU A 724 -0.79 33.48 -22.06
C LEU A 724 0.75 33.60 -21.98
N ASN A 725 1.46 32.47 -21.84
CA ASN A 725 2.93 32.47 -21.85
C ASN A 725 3.51 32.87 -23.23
N GLY A 726 2.92 32.41 -24.34
CA GLY A 726 3.32 32.89 -25.67
C GLY A 726 3.04 34.38 -25.89
N CYS A 727 1.88 34.87 -25.43
CA CYS A 727 1.55 36.30 -25.42
C CYS A 727 2.56 37.12 -24.60
N ARG A 728 3.11 36.58 -23.51
CA ARG A 728 4.22 37.21 -22.76
C ARG A 728 5.52 37.24 -23.56
N ILE A 729 5.96 36.11 -24.11
CA ILE A 729 7.19 36.01 -24.93
C ILE A 729 7.18 37.03 -26.08
N HIS A 730 6.05 37.16 -26.78
CA HIS A 730 5.86 38.10 -27.90
C HIS A 730 5.28 39.46 -27.48
N ARG A 731 5.16 39.72 -26.17
CA ARG A 731 4.67 40.97 -25.56
C ARG A 731 3.30 41.45 -26.08
N HIS A 732 2.46 40.52 -26.53
CA HIS A 732 1.17 40.77 -27.17
C HIS A 732 0.04 40.91 -26.11
N VAL A 733 0.02 42.07 -25.44
CA VAL A 733 -0.79 42.34 -24.25
C VAL A 733 -2.29 42.04 -24.43
N GLU A 734 -2.93 42.42 -25.54
CA GLU A 734 -4.39 42.33 -25.70
C GLU A 734 -4.91 40.88 -25.70
N LEU A 735 -4.25 40.00 -26.45
CA LEU A 735 -4.54 38.56 -26.46
C LEU A 735 -4.15 37.89 -25.14
N GLY A 736 -3.12 38.40 -24.46
CA GLY A 736 -2.75 37.97 -23.12
C GLY A 736 -3.81 38.32 -22.06
N GLU A 737 -4.40 39.53 -22.12
CA GLU A 737 -5.51 39.91 -21.24
C GLU A 737 -6.77 39.05 -21.49
N LEU A 738 -7.03 38.66 -22.74
CA LEU A 738 -8.10 37.72 -23.08
C LEU A 738 -7.83 36.31 -22.53
N ALA A 739 -6.64 35.76 -22.77
CA ALA A 739 -6.27 34.42 -22.28
C ALA A 739 -6.29 34.37 -20.74
N ALA A 740 -5.69 35.35 -20.08
CA ALA A 740 -5.67 35.44 -18.61
C ALA A 740 -7.08 35.55 -18.02
N LYS A 741 -8.04 36.19 -18.71
CA LYS A 741 -9.43 36.22 -18.26
C LYS A 741 -10.01 34.79 -18.18
N TYR A 742 -9.86 33.99 -19.23
CA TYR A 742 -10.37 32.60 -19.23
C TYR A 742 -9.67 31.73 -18.18
N VAL A 743 -8.35 31.82 -18.06
CA VAL A 743 -7.58 31.11 -17.03
C VAL A 743 -8.11 31.44 -15.62
N LEU A 744 -8.32 32.73 -15.32
CA LEU A 744 -8.74 33.18 -13.99
C LEU A 744 -10.24 33.02 -13.71
N GLU A 745 -11.05 32.73 -14.72
CA GLU A 745 -12.44 32.24 -14.57
C GLU A 745 -12.47 30.73 -14.26
N LEU A 746 -11.52 29.95 -14.77
CA LEU A 746 -11.40 28.50 -14.52
C LEU A 746 -10.70 28.18 -13.18
N GLU A 747 -9.52 28.75 -12.94
CA GLU A 747 -8.69 28.49 -11.76
C GLU A 747 -8.37 29.81 -11.01
N PRO A 748 -9.38 30.45 -10.37
CA PRO A 748 -9.26 31.79 -9.79
C PRO A 748 -8.22 31.91 -8.66
N ASN A 749 -7.78 30.79 -8.08
CA ASN A 749 -6.92 30.72 -6.91
C ASN A 749 -5.51 30.18 -7.19
N ASP A 750 -5.16 29.88 -8.45
CA ASP A 750 -3.79 29.51 -8.80
C ASP A 750 -2.92 30.79 -8.85
N ALA A 751 -1.90 30.86 -7.98
CA ALA A 751 -1.01 32.01 -7.90
C ALA A 751 -0.09 32.16 -9.13
N GLY A 752 0.26 31.06 -9.81
CA GLY A 752 1.16 31.03 -10.96
C GLY A 752 0.61 31.79 -12.16
N TYR A 753 -0.69 31.69 -12.44
CA TYR A 753 -1.29 32.46 -13.53
C TYR A 753 -1.43 33.96 -13.22
N HIS A 754 -1.65 34.35 -11.95
CA HIS A 754 -1.58 35.76 -11.56
C HIS A 754 -0.15 36.30 -11.67
N VAL A 755 0.88 35.49 -11.37
CA VAL A 755 2.28 35.84 -11.60
C VAL A 755 2.56 36.00 -13.10
N LEU A 756 2.18 35.03 -13.93
CA LEU A 756 2.39 35.08 -15.39
C LEU A 756 1.72 36.30 -16.05
N LEU A 757 0.56 36.74 -15.52
CA LEU A 757 -0.09 37.99 -15.92
C LEU A 757 0.66 39.24 -15.39
N CYS A 758 1.24 39.20 -14.19
CA CYS A 758 2.12 40.26 -13.72
C CYS A 758 3.37 40.39 -14.61
N ASP A 759 3.96 39.27 -15.02
CA ASP A 759 5.16 39.21 -15.85
C ASP A 759 4.87 39.76 -17.27
N LEU A 760 3.72 39.41 -17.87
CA LEU A 760 3.23 40.04 -19.09
C LEU A 760 3.12 41.57 -18.96
N TYR A 761 2.65 42.08 -17.82
CA TYR A 761 2.59 43.52 -17.58
C TYR A 761 3.96 44.15 -17.30
N ALA A 762 4.92 43.42 -16.73
CA ALA A 762 6.29 43.88 -16.54
C ALA A 762 7.02 43.98 -17.90
N ASP A 763 7.01 42.89 -18.69
CA ASP A 763 7.62 42.78 -20.02
C ASP A 763 7.08 43.84 -21.01
N ALA A 764 5.86 44.36 -20.77
CA ALA A 764 5.20 45.43 -21.52
C ALA A 764 5.14 46.82 -20.83
N GLY A 765 5.80 46.99 -19.67
CA GLY A 765 5.89 48.26 -18.94
C GLY A 765 4.57 48.81 -18.37
N ARG A 766 3.55 47.96 -18.17
CA ARG A 766 2.19 48.29 -17.68
C ARG A 766 2.09 48.20 -16.16
N TRP A 767 2.95 48.96 -15.47
CA TRP A 767 3.07 48.98 -14.01
C TRP A 767 1.77 49.24 -13.25
N ASP A 768 0.86 50.05 -13.82
CA ASP A 768 -0.43 50.36 -13.21
C ASP A 768 -1.41 49.16 -13.23
N LYS A 769 -1.32 48.28 -14.23
CA LYS A 769 -2.09 47.03 -14.29
C LYS A 769 -1.46 45.96 -13.40
N LEU A 770 -0.12 45.83 -13.41
CA LEU A 770 0.63 44.94 -12.52
C LEU A 770 0.31 45.20 -11.04
N ALA A 771 0.30 46.48 -10.62
CA ALA A 771 -0.03 46.87 -9.26
C ALA A 771 -1.46 46.48 -8.83
N ARG A 772 -2.42 46.44 -9.78
CA ARG A 772 -3.79 45.95 -9.53
C ARG A 772 -3.82 44.43 -9.35
N VAL A 773 -3.15 43.67 -10.22
CA VAL A 773 -3.10 42.19 -10.10
C VAL A 773 -2.45 41.78 -8.78
N ARG A 774 -1.29 42.36 -8.42
CA ARG A 774 -0.65 42.11 -7.12
C ARG A 774 -1.50 42.57 -5.92
N LYS A 775 -2.44 43.50 -6.09
CA LYS A 775 -3.45 43.79 -5.05
C LYS A 775 -4.48 42.66 -4.98
N THR A 776 -5.04 42.22 -6.10
CA THR A 776 -6.00 41.10 -6.16
C THR A 776 -5.44 39.81 -5.57
N MET A 777 -4.16 39.51 -5.77
CA MET A 777 -3.49 38.37 -5.13
C MET A 777 -3.52 38.47 -3.60
N ARG A 778 -3.08 39.61 -3.04
CA ARG A 778 -3.09 39.85 -1.58
C ARG A 778 -4.51 39.88 -1.01
N ASP A 779 -5.44 40.53 -1.69
CA ASP A 779 -6.85 40.61 -1.29
C ASP A 779 -7.53 39.20 -1.26
N LYS A 780 -7.00 38.24 -2.03
CA LYS A 780 -7.41 36.82 -2.02
C LYS A 780 -6.63 35.93 -1.03
N GLY A 781 -5.57 36.44 -0.40
CA GLY A 781 -4.65 35.61 0.40
C GLY A 781 -3.79 34.66 -0.44
N LEU A 782 -3.61 34.94 -1.74
CA LEU A 782 -2.68 34.20 -2.60
C LEU A 782 -1.26 34.71 -2.32
N ASP A 783 -0.61 34.09 -1.34
CA ASP A 783 0.79 34.36 -1.05
C ASP A 783 1.64 33.97 -2.27
N HIS A 784 2.62 34.83 -2.58
CA HIS A 784 3.57 34.55 -3.65
C HIS A 784 4.70 33.71 -3.06
N ASP A 785 4.77 32.43 -3.46
CA ASP A 785 5.92 31.56 -3.19
C ASP A 785 7.20 32.29 -3.56
N SER A 786 7.91 32.79 -2.55
CA SER A 786 9.12 33.60 -2.73
C SER A 786 10.14 32.85 -3.59
N GLY A 787 10.83 33.58 -4.47
CA GLY A 787 11.84 33.02 -5.36
C GLY A 787 12.92 32.30 -4.56
N CYS A 788 12.82 30.97 -4.49
CA CYS A 788 13.60 30.13 -3.60
C CYS A 788 14.53 29.26 -4.44
N SER A 789 15.82 29.39 -4.17
CA SER A 789 16.87 28.63 -4.84
C SER A 789 17.64 27.80 -3.83
N TRP A 790 17.84 26.51 -4.09
CA TRP A 790 18.53 25.61 -3.17
C TRP A 790 19.61 24.75 -3.83
N VAL A 791 20.57 24.34 -3.01
CA VAL A 791 21.80 23.66 -3.42
C VAL A 791 22.22 22.61 -2.38
N GLU A 792 22.55 21.40 -2.85
CA GLU A 792 22.92 20.26 -1.98
C GLU A 792 24.43 20.18 -1.76
N VAL A 793 24.87 20.54 -0.56
CA VAL A 793 26.28 20.62 -0.15
C VAL A 793 26.50 19.70 1.05
N LYS A 794 27.50 18.80 0.95
CA LYS A 794 27.88 17.86 2.02
C LYS A 794 26.72 16.98 2.56
N GLY A 795 25.65 16.79 1.78
CA GLY A 795 24.46 15.99 2.16
C GLY A 795 23.34 16.78 2.87
N VAL A 796 23.51 18.11 2.99
CA VAL A 796 22.53 19.07 3.49
C VAL A 796 22.06 19.94 2.33
N VAL A 797 20.76 20.25 2.27
CA VAL A 797 20.20 21.20 1.30
C VAL A 797 20.17 22.58 1.95
N HIS A 798 20.83 23.54 1.33
CA HIS A 798 20.78 24.95 1.73
C HIS A 798 19.85 25.68 0.76
N ALA A 799 18.76 26.22 1.29
CA ALA A 799 17.84 27.10 0.56
C ALA A 799 18.17 28.57 0.82
N PHE A 800 17.92 29.41 -0.18
CA PHE A 800 18.09 30.86 -0.16
C PHE A 800 16.83 31.50 -0.71
N LEU A 801 16.30 32.49 0.00
CA LEU A 801 15.16 33.29 -0.45
C LEU A 801 15.63 34.59 -1.13
N THR A 802 14.69 35.32 -1.73
CA THR A 802 14.87 36.74 -2.06
C THR A 802 15.28 37.52 -0.81
N ASP A 803 16.30 38.37 -0.93
CA ASP A 803 16.80 39.28 0.12
C ASP A 803 17.17 38.59 1.47
N ASP A 804 17.60 37.34 1.40
CA ASP A 804 17.89 36.49 2.56
C ASP A 804 19.22 36.83 3.27
N GLU A 805 19.15 37.67 4.30
CA GLU A 805 20.26 37.92 5.24
C GLU A 805 20.43 36.84 6.33
N SER A 806 19.58 35.81 6.38
CA SER A 806 19.54 34.88 7.52
C SER A 806 20.61 33.78 7.49
N HIS A 807 21.19 33.48 6.33
CA HIS A 807 22.13 32.37 6.17
C HIS A 807 23.47 32.64 6.87
N PRO A 808 24.01 31.71 7.69
CA PRO A 808 25.24 31.94 8.47
C PRO A 808 26.49 32.37 7.68
N GLN A 809 26.59 32.05 6.39
CA GLN A 809 27.70 32.44 5.51
C GLN A 809 27.36 33.61 4.56
N ILE A 810 26.23 34.31 4.73
CA ILE A 810 25.75 35.32 3.75
C ILE A 810 26.79 36.43 3.44
N ARG A 811 27.59 36.82 4.43
CA ARG A 811 28.68 37.80 4.22
C ARG A 811 29.74 37.28 3.25
N GLU A 812 30.15 36.02 3.37
CA GLU A 812 31.12 35.38 2.49
C GLU A 812 30.55 35.21 1.06
N ILE A 813 29.26 34.83 0.97
CA ILE A 813 28.52 34.71 -0.29
C ILE A 813 28.51 36.06 -1.04
N ASN A 814 28.18 37.15 -0.34
CA ASN A 814 28.10 38.48 -0.93
C ASN A 814 29.48 39.00 -1.36
N THR A 815 30.53 38.86 -0.54
CA THR A 815 31.90 39.25 -0.93
C THR A 815 32.41 38.45 -2.14
N VAL A 816 32.02 37.18 -2.29
CA VAL A 816 32.36 36.39 -3.50
C VAL A 816 31.57 36.87 -4.71
N LEU A 817 30.29 37.24 -4.58
CA LEU A 817 29.51 37.83 -5.67
C LEU A 817 30.10 39.19 -6.12
N GLU A 818 30.40 40.09 -5.17
CA GLU A 818 31.07 41.37 -5.42
C GLU A 818 32.37 41.19 -6.21
N GLY A 819 33.27 40.32 -5.73
CA GLY A 819 34.53 40.02 -6.41
C GLY A 819 34.39 39.30 -7.76
N ILE A 820 33.23 38.74 -8.09
CA ILE A 820 32.91 38.22 -9.43
C ILE A 820 32.32 39.34 -10.32
N TYR A 821 31.45 40.21 -9.80
CA TYR A 821 30.94 41.37 -10.54
C TYR A 821 32.07 42.36 -10.91
N GLU A 822 33.06 42.57 -10.04
CA GLU A 822 34.27 43.34 -10.39
C GLU A 822 35.02 42.72 -11.58
N ARG A 823 35.10 41.38 -11.64
CA ARG A 823 35.75 40.66 -12.76
C ARG A 823 34.95 40.75 -14.05
N MET A 824 33.61 40.76 -14.01
CA MET A 824 32.77 41.02 -15.18
C MET A 824 33.03 42.42 -15.75
N LYS A 825 33.07 43.44 -14.88
CA LYS A 825 33.39 44.83 -15.24
C LYS A 825 34.80 44.94 -15.82
N ALA A 826 35.78 44.25 -15.23
CA ALA A 826 37.17 44.21 -15.71
C ALA A 826 37.35 43.46 -17.05
N SER A 827 36.51 42.48 -17.39
CA SER A 827 36.59 41.74 -18.66
C SER A 827 35.89 42.43 -19.83
N GLY A 828 35.43 43.67 -19.66
CA GLY A 828 34.63 44.40 -20.65
C GLY A 828 33.18 43.89 -20.78
N CYS A 829 32.79 42.89 -19.97
CA CYS A 829 31.43 42.37 -19.89
C CYS A 829 30.63 43.17 -18.84
N ALA A 830 30.49 44.46 -19.07
CA ALA A 830 29.56 45.27 -18.29
C ALA A 830 28.13 44.71 -18.46
N PRO A 831 27.33 44.60 -17.37
CA PRO A 831 25.89 44.55 -17.50
C PRO A 831 25.38 45.82 -18.20
N VAL A 832 24.11 45.84 -18.63
CA VAL A 832 23.46 47.08 -19.06
C VAL A 832 23.04 47.88 -17.81
N GLU A 833 24.07 48.28 -17.05
CA GLU A 833 24.02 49.02 -15.78
C GLU A 833 24.97 50.22 -15.89
N SER A 834 24.52 51.28 -16.55
CA SER A 834 24.83 52.63 -16.08
C SER A 834 23.90 52.91 -14.88
N HIS A 835 24.26 53.62 -13.82
CA HIS A 835 24.97 54.91 -13.78
C HIS A 835 25.81 55.13 -12.49
N SER A 836 26.27 56.38 -12.33
CA SER A 836 26.96 56.96 -11.17
C SER A 836 26.10 57.06 -9.90
N PRO A 837 26.70 57.27 -8.70
CA PRO A 837 26.03 57.07 -7.40
C PRO A 837 24.92 58.04 -6.98
N GLU A 838 24.59 59.06 -7.78
CA GLU A 838 23.73 60.18 -7.34
C GLU A 838 22.26 60.05 -7.80
N ASP A 839 21.97 59.29 -8.86
CA ASP A 839 20.60 59.06 -9.35
C ASP A 839 19.95 57.83 -8.68
N LYS A 840 19.21 58.06 -7.60
CA LYS A 840 18.47 57.00 -6.87
C LYS A 840 17.11 56.63 -7.49
N GLU A 841 17.05 56.47 -8.81
CA GLU A 841 16.07 55.58 -9.44
C GLU A 841 16.77 54.28 -9.84
N VAL A 842 16.94 53.39 -8.86
CA VAL A 842 17.22 51.96 -9.11
C VAL A 842 16.18 51.45 -10.10
N SER A 843 16.59 50.61 -11.07
CA SER A 843 15.65 50.05 -12.05
C SER A 843 14.49 49.39 -11.31
N LYS A 844 13.27 49.67 -11.75
CA LYS A 844 12.07 49.10 -11.09
C LYS A 844 11.92 47.60 -11.39
N ASP A 845 12.77 47.08 -12.28
CA ASP A 845 12.86 45.67 -12.66
C ASP A 845 13.68 44.87 -11.63
N ASP A 846 14.81 45.40 -11.16
CA ASP A 846 15.69 44.72 -10.19
C ASP A 846 15.02 44.54 -8.81
N ILE A 847 14.20 45.51 -8.38
CA ILE A 847 13.51 45.52 -7.08
C ILE A 847 12.50 44.35 -6.93
N PHE A 848 12.09 43.71 -8.04
CA PHE A 848 11.04 42.68 -8.02
C PHE A 848 11.46 41.29 -8.49
N CYS A 849 12.72 41.07 -8.91
CA CYS A 849 13.12 39.88 -9.66
C CYS A 849 13.78 38.74 -8.86
N GLY A 850 13.99 38.89 -7.54
CA GLY A 850 14.28 37.79 -6.60
C GLY A 850 15.48 36.89 -6.94
N HIS A 851 16.69 37.44 -6.87
CA HIS A 851 17.93 36.83 -7.40
C HIS A 851 18.57 35.72 -6.55
N SER A 852 17.78 34.85 -5.92
CA SER A 852 18.29 33.80 -5.03
C SER A 852 19.19 32.76 -5.73
N GLU A 853 19.12 32.64 -7.07
CA GLU A 853 20.01 31.75 -7.83
C GLU A 853 21.48 32.17 -7.66
N ARG A 854 21.72 33.49 -7.59
CA ARG A 854 23.08 34.06 -7.46
C ARG A 854 23.69 33.70 -6.10
N LEU A 855 22.89 33.80 -5.03
CA LEU A 855 23.28 33.40 -3.67
C LEU A 855 23.59 31.90 -3.60
N ALA A 856 22.69 31.06 -4.12
CA ALA A 856 22.85 29.60 -4.12
C ALA A 856 24.08 29.13 -4.93
N VAL A 857 24.33 29.73 -6.10
CA VAL A 857 25.53 29.43 -6.90
C VAL A 857 26.81 29.89 -6.20
N ALA A 858 26.85 31.09 -5.62
CA ALA A 858 28.02 31.58 -4.90
C ALA A 858 28.33 30.75 -3.65
N PHE A 859 27.32 30.35 -2.86
CA PHE A 859 27.49 29.38 -1.77
C PHE A 859 28.03 28.03 -2.26
N GLY A 860 27.50 27.54 -3.39
CA GLY A 860 27.98 26.33 -4.05
C GLY A 860 29.45 26.42 -4.48
N LEU A 861 29.88 27.57 -5.01
CA LEU A 861 31.28 27.84 -5.39
C LEU A 861 32.22 27.88 -4.19
N ILE A 862 31.81 28.50 -3.08
CA ILE A 862 32.59 28.55 -1.82
C ILE A 862 32.78 27.16 -1.23
N ASN A 863 31.70 26.37 -1.14
CA ASN A 863 31.70 25.11 -0.37
C ASN A 863 32.02 23.85 -1.19
N THR A 864 32.43 23.96 -2.45
CA THR A 864 32.83 22.81 -3.31
C THR A 864 34.20 23.00 -3.94
N ALA A 865 34.96 21.92 -4.05
CA ALA A 865 36.34 21.95 -4.57
C ALA A 865 36.40 22.43 -6.04
N PRO A 866 37.48 23.11 -6.48
CA PRO A 866 37.68 23.51 -7.87
C PRO A 866 37.43 22.36 -8.86
N GLY A 867 36.73 22.65 -9.96
CA GLY A 867 36.31 21.64 -10.95
C GLY A 867 35.07 20.81 -10.56
N THR A 868 34.52 20.96 -9.34
CA THR A 868 33.24 20.32 -8.98
C THR A 868 32.07 21.07 -9.63
N LEU A 869 31.23 20.33 -10.36
CA LEU A 869 29.92 20.78 -10.86
C LEU A 869 29.07 21.39 -9.74
N VAL A 870 28.53 22.58 -9.97
CA VAL A 870 27.55 23.21 -9.08
C VAL A 870 26.15 22.94 -9.64
N SER A 871 25.23 22.47 -8.81
CA SER A 871 23.84 22.18 -9.21
C SER A 871 22.88 22.89 -8.27
N VAL A 872 22.07 23.79 -8.82
CA VAL A 872 21.05 24.58 -8.10
C VAL A 872 19.68 24.27 -8.68
N THR A 873 18.64 24.27 -7.84
CA THR A 873 17.24 24.19 -8.27
C THR A 873 16.47 25.41 -7.76
N LYS A 874 15.60 25.99 -8.60
CA LYS A 874 14.69 27.09 -8.27
C LYS A 874 13.23 26.62 -8.38
N ASN A 875 12.35 27.16 -7.54
CA ASN A 875 10.89 26.93 -7.63
C ASN A 875 10.21 27.71 -8.77
N GLN A 876 10.80 28.82 -9.21
CA GLN A 876 10.30 29.70 -10.28
C GLN A 876 11.17 29.61 -11.54
N TYR A 877 10.79 30.35 -12.59
CA TYR A 877 11.64 30.61 -13.76
C TYR A 877 12.90 31.39 -13.36
N THR A 878 14.03 31.16 -14.04
CA THR A 878 15.21 32.03 -13.91
C THR A 878 14.91 33.36 -14.62
N CYS A 879 15.33 34.51 -14.10
CA CYS A 879 15.08 35.79 -14.79
C CYS A 879 16.22 36.14 -15.77
N GLN A 880 15.95 37.00 -16.77
CA GLN A 880 16.90 37.31 -17.85
C GLN A 880 18.25 37.85 -17.34
N SER A 881 18.24 38.68 -16.28
CA SER A 881 19.48 39.16 -15.65
C SER A 881 20.26 38.04 -14.98
N CYS A 882 19.59 37.16 -14.22
CA CYS A 882 20.22 35.95 -13.65
C CYS A 882 20.78 35.03 -14.74
N HIS A 883 20.04 34.76 -15.82
CA HIS A 883 20.51 33.90 -16.91
C HIS A 883 21.80 34.42 -17.55
N ARG A 884 21.85 35.72 -17.89
CA ARG A 884 23.05 36.39 -18.43
C ARG A 884 24.22 36.36 -17.43
N ILE A 885 23.96 36.60 -16.14
CA ILE A 885 24.97 36.62 -15.07
C ILE A 885 25.54 35.22 -14.82
N LEU A 886 24.72 34.18 -14.76
CA LEU A 886 25.15 32.78 -14.57
C LEU A 886 26.06 32.29 -15.71
N LYS A 887 25.71 32.68 -16.95
CA LYS A 887 26.53 32.46 -18.16
C LYS A 887 27.92 33.11 -18.01
N MET A 888 27.99 34.35 -17.51
CA MET A 888 29.27 35.03 -17.23
C MET A 888 30.05 34.39 -16.05
N ILE A 889 29.36 33.96 -14.98
CA ILE A 889 29.97 33.28 -13.82
C ILE A 889 30.65 31.98 -14.27
N SER A 890 29.99 31.16 -15.10
CA SER A 890 30.58 29.91 -15.62
C SER A 890 31.89 30.15 -16.37
N ASN A 891 31.96 31.17 -17.22
CA ASN A 891 33.17 31.57 -17.94
C ASN A 891 34.29 32.06 -17.00
N ILE A 892 33.97 32.99 -16.09
CA ILE A 892 34.95 33.59 -15.16
C ILE A 892 35.54 32.56 -14.19
N VAL A 893 34.71 31.64 -13.71
CA VAL A 893 35.10 30.65 -12.68
C VAL A 893 35.56 29.32 -13.31
N ARG A 894 35.38 29.15 -14.64
CA ARG A 894 35.69 27.93 -15.42
C ARG A 894 35.15 26.67 -14.76
N ARG A 895 33.83 26.70 -14.49
CA ARG A 895 33.07 25.55 -13.99
C ARG A 895 31.77 25.39 -14.74
N ASP A 896 31.39 24.14 -14.90
CA ASP A 896 30.05 23.71 -15.31
C ASP A 896 29.09 24.03 -14.16
N ILE A 897 27.98 24.68 -14.47
CA ILE A 897 26.91 25.05 -13.52
C ILE A 897 25.58 24.60 -14.11
N ILE A 898 24.83 23.80 -13.37
CA ILE A 898 23.45 23.45 -13.70
C ILE A 898 22.52 24.28 -12.82
N VAL A 899 21.56 24.97 -13.44
CA VAL A 899 20.42 25.57 -12.76
C VAL A 899 19.14 24.99 -13.36
N ARG A 900 18.41 24.22 -12.56
CA ARG A 900 17.08 23.74 -12.87
C ARG A 900 16.07 24.81 -12.46
N ASP A 901 15.25 25.28 -13.39
CA ASP A 901 14.10 26.13 -13.09
C ASP A 901 12.78 25.33 -13.19
N SER A 902 11.63 26.01 -13.10
CA SER A 902 10.31 25.36 -13.16
C SER A 902 9.97 24.70 -14.51
N ASN A 903 10.65 25.08 -15.60
CA ASN A 903 10.35 24.67 -16.97
C ASN A 903 11.49 23.88 -17.65
N GLN A 904 12.74 24.26 -17.41
CA GLN A 904 13.93 23.80 -18.15
C GLN A 904 15.14 23.56 -17.24
N LEU A 905 16.16 22.89 -17.78
CA LEU A 905 17.45 22.67 -17.12
C LEU A 905 18.56 23.41 -17.88
N HIS A 906 19.01 24.52 -17.30
CA HIS A 906 20.07 25.37 -17.86
C HIS A 906 21.42 24.81 -17.47
N HIS A 907 22.18 24.31 -18.44
CA HIS A 907 23.56 23.90 -18.22
C HIS A 907 24.50 24.97 -18.79
N PHE A 908 25.05 25.79 -17.90
CA PHE A 908 26.02 26.83 -18.21
C PHE A 908 27.43 26.26 -18.25
N LYS A 909 28.11 26.46 -19.37
CA LYS A 909 29.48 25.99 -19.60
C LYS A 909 30.27 26.99 -20.45
N ASP A 910 31.42 27.43 -19.97
CA ASP A 910 32.39 28.26 -20.68
C ASP A 910 31.79 29.53 -21.35
N GLY A 911 30.73 30.11 -20.78
CA GLY A 911 30.03 31.27 -21.34
C GLY A 911 28.90 30.95 -22.34
N SER A 912 28.53 29.68 -22.49
CA SER A 912 27.36 29.20 -23.22
C SER A 912 26.29 28.64 -22.28
N CYS A 913 25.06 28.47 -22.76
CA CYS A 913 23.98 27.75 -22.07
C CYS A 913 23.24 26.84 -23.05
N THR A 914 22.79 25.67 -22.59
CA THR A 914 22.09 24.66 -23.42
C THR A 914 20.73 25.09 -23.97
N CYS A 915 20.10 26.14 -23.43
CA CYS A 915 18.81 26.66 -23.87
C CYS A 915 18.89 27.61 -25.09
N GLY A 916 20.07 27.88 -25.64
CA GLY A 916 20.23 28.77 -26.80
C GLY A 916 19.89 30.26 -26.55
N ASP A 917 19.69 30.66 -25.28
CA ASP A 917 19.05 31.93 -24.87
C ASP A 917 17.57 32.07 -25.30
N GLU A 918 16.90 30.97 -25.68
CA GLU A 918 15.47 30.99 -26.04
C GLU A 918 14.58 31.37 -24.84
N GLY A 919 13.61 32.26 -25.08
CA GLY A 919 12.80 32.88 -24.02
C GLY A 919 13.54 33.97 -23.20
N TYR A 920 14.81 34.26 -23.52
CA TYR A 920 15.66 35.23 -22.83
C TYR A 920 16.20 36.35 -23.74
N VAL A 921 15.44 36.75 -24.76
CA VAL A 921 15.79 37.77 -25.77
C VAL A 921 15.43 39.19 -25.32
#